data_AF-A0A6N8GD57-F1
#
_entry.id   AF-A0A6N8GD57-F1
#
_cell.length_a   1.000
_cell.length_b   1.000
_cell.length_c   1.000
_cell.angle_alpha   90.00
_cell.angle_beta   90.00
_cell.angle_gamma   90.00
#
_symmetry.space_group_name_H-M   'P 1'
#
loop_
_entity.id
_entity.type
_entity.pdbx_description
1 polymer ?
#
loop_
_entity_poly.entity_id
_entity_poly.type
_entity_poly.pdbx_seq_one_letter_code
_entity_poly.pdbx_strand_id
1 'polypeptide(L)'
;MGRSADLDPVGAGADAAPATLVVLAGTSPTPALLAALTFAPRRLVLVHSSDTARRAARIAAAARRLCPAIEVARRFDVGEDVFDFRAVAERFAALSADLREPWRLCYTGGSKVMSAHAVLLHTERFPRRHRWRSYLDATSETLRFTDGSRHQAGIDSSALTAAELAGLHGVELRPGDRTAAQEAWLRGEDRQTPLTSGEMAEARVLALFRRRLDHVPGAEVLGNRVMPDPRNPRDSIGDFDLIVRYRHRVLCVEVKRDPSHIPDAAGWTLTKAQRAFGGAARVLFVHDGAKGDCSIEQIAAYDPELSGAPLHVRSLEELARDFGTAERMIASFFPAAPPPRRPVAAAAPAAPDPAGAPAADRNRTRAAAGSDPAACPAAGRGGGAAPLLLMGLGGNRLPVLAVARACLPRRAVMLFTRQSEKELAALDSGVRRMLLAAEEPEEFQRLNRRRLASRLRRGGYPDRVKFAEAAVDAADVADVAARARAKIDQYRAPDTPVVADITTGTKAMSTGLALAAHERGGCLTYVSPLTRRVSCRTHGPVGRHPPAAVEWRHLLRGYRFLAGSLSEAIDPGIAARQVDAPLIDAAAEQVRELAGTAEIAAWVDETAVAGAPALPQYSVPQRPTLILTAADRALALSAPRRTRLRYFTSGDLHVEQDTGAGGWAHDVFAAAALLNVRCGTAGLTLALHRPGDGGPGRALELIDWFSWWRADAGAPAAADSAPPAEKITGHEDTRRPRVVSAEPRTPEFRAALHAHLSALRL
;
A
#
# COMPACT_ATOMS: atom_id res chain seq x y z
N MET A 1 45.81 9.39 14.18
CA MET A 1 46.48 8.26 14.85
C MET A 1 45.75 8.00 16.15
N GLY A 2 44.98 6.92 16.22
CA GLY A 2 44.15 6.54 17.36
C GLY A 2 43.82 5.06 17.24
N ARG A 3 44.03 4.32 18.32
CA ARG A 3 44.29 2.87 18.37
C ARG A 3 43.12 2.01 17.93
N SER A 4 43.45 1.01 17.11
CA SER A 4 42.66 -0.20 16.84
C SER A 4 42.37 -0.92 18.15
N ALA A 5 41.10 -1.17 18.44
CA ALA A 5 40.70 -2.14 19.46
C ALA A 5 40.60 -3.50 18.76
N ASP A 6 41.61 -4.32 18.98
CA ASP A 6 41.62 -5.73 18.63
C ASP A 6 40.44 -6.44 19.34
N LEU A 7 39.60 -7.07 18.53
CA LEU A 7 38.61 -8.04 18.99
C LEU A 7 39.26 -9.42 18.93
N ASP A 8 39.42 -10.04 20.09
CA ASP A 8 39.86 -11.43 20.22
C ASP A 8 38.92 -12.39 19.46
N PRO A 9 39.48 -13.43 18.79
CA PRO A 9 38.73 -14.37 17.98
C PRO A 9 38.22 -15.52 18.84
N VAL A 10 36.91 -15.56 19.11
CA VAL A 10 36.25 -16.74 19.69
C VAL A 10 35.24 -17.30 18.69
N GLY A 11 35.60 -18.43 18.08
CA GLY A 11 34.70 -19.29 17.30
C GLY A 11 34.98 -19.38 15.80
N ALA A 12 36.11 -19.97 15.41
CA ALA A 12 36.34 -20.43 14.05
C ALA A 12 35.27 -21.48 13.67
N GLY A 13 34.41 -21.10 12.70
CA GLY A 13 33.27 -21.89 12.21
C GLY A 13 32.00 -21.07 11.93
N ALA A 14 32.00 -19.76 12.18
CA ALA A 14 30.87 -18.88 11.86
C ALA A 14 30.84 -18.51 10.37
N ASP A 15 29.76 -18.87 9.69
CA ASP A 15 29.51 -18.60 8.27
C ASP A 15 29.84 -17.17 7.83
N ALA A 16 30.91 -17.01 7.06
CA ALA A 16 31.17 -15.77 6.34
C ALA A 16 29.92 -15.35 5.56
N ALA A 17 29.49 -14.11 5.76
CA ALA A 17 28.33 -13.56 5.08
C ALA A 17 28.53 -13.63 3.55
N PRO A 18 27.54 -14.11 2.78
CA PRO A 18 27.65 -14.11 1.33
C PRO A 18 27.93 -12.71 0.77
N ALA A 19 28.85 -12.62 -0.19
CA ALA A 19 29.18 -11.37 -0.87
C ALA A 19 28.08 -10.86 -1.82
N THR A 20 27.13 -11.75 -2.17
CA THR A 20 25.99 -11.45 -3.04
C THR A 20 24.71 -11.25 -2.23
N LEU A 21 23.99 -10.16 -2.51
CA LEU A 21 22.64 -9.89 -2.02
C LEU A 21 21.65 -9.85 -3.20
N VAL A 22 20.63 -10.68 -3.13
CA VAL A 22 19.46 -10.65 -4.02
C VAL A 22 18.35 -9.88 -3.32
N VAL A 23 17.81 -8.86 -3.97
CA VAL A 23 16.75 -8.01 -3.43
C VAL A 23 15.60 -7.94 -4.42
N LEU A 24 14.38 -8.17 -3.94
CA LEU A 24 13.19 -7.99 -4.77
C LEU A 24 12.85 -6.50 -4.85
N ALA A 25 12.72 -5.96 -6.05
CA ALA A 25 12.28 -4.59 -6.31
C ALA A 25 10.75 -4.55 -6.46
N GLY A 26 10.11 -3.63 -5.74
CA GLY A 26 8.65 -3.43 -5.81
C GLY A 26 8.29 -1.99 -6.18
N THR A 27 7.03 -1.61 -5.95
CA THR A 27 6.55 -0.23 -6.16
C THR A 27 7.16 0.77 -5.17
N SER A 28 7.54 0.31 -3.97
CA SER A 28 8.32 1.09 -3.00
C SER A 28 9.81 0.74 -3.12
N PRO A 29 10.66 1.69 -3.56
CA PRO A 29 12.08 1.44 -3.76
C PRO A 29 12.93 1.53 -2.47
N THR A 30 12.49 2.30 -1.47
CA THR A 30 13.26 2.57 -0.24
C THR A 30 13.72 1.31 0.50
N PRO A 31 12.88 0.28 0.71
CA PRO A 31 13.32 -0.90 1.45
C PRO A 31 14.42 -1.70 0.75
N ALA A 32 14.44 -1.68 -0.58
CA ALA A 32 15.47 -2.37 -1.36
C ALA A 32 16.82 -1.67 -1.23
N LEU A 33 16.83 -0.33 -1.28
CA LEU A 33 18.03 0.47 -1.06
C LEU A 33 18.55 0.30 0.37
N LEU A 34 17.69 0.40 1.38
CA LEU A 34 18.07 0.23 2.79
C LEU A 34 18.71 -1.14 3.05
N ALA A 35 18.18 -2.22 2.47
CA ALA A 35 18.78 -3.54 2.59
C ALA A 35 20.17 -3.61 1.95
N ALA A 36 20.37 -2.95 0.80
CA ALA A 36 21.68 -2.88 0.15
C ALA A 36 22.68 -2.07 0.97
N LEU A 37 22.29 -0.93 1.53
CA LEU A 37 23.15 -0.12 2.42
C LEU A 37 23.51 -0.89 3.70
N THR A 38 22.51 -1.54 4.32
CA THR A 38 22.70 -2.26 5.59
C THR A 38 23.63 -3.46 5.46
N PHE A 39 23.52 -4.23 4.38
CA PHE A 39 24.39 -5.40 4.19
C PHE A 39 25.71 -5.09 3.48
N ALA A 40 25.80 -3.95 2.79
CA ALA A 40 26.96 -3.52 2.01
C ALA A 40 27.59 -4.66 1.17
N PRO A 41 26.82 -5.36 0.31
CA PRO A 41 27.31 -6.52 -0.43
C PRO A 41 28.30 -6.09 -1.52
N ARG A 42 29.21 -6.97 -1.94
CA ARG A 42 30.05 -6.72 -3.13
C ARG A 42 29.23 -6.79 -4.42
N ARG A 43 28.24 -7.69 -4.47
CA ARG A 43 27.33 -7.87 -5.61
C ARG A 43 25.88 -7.72 -5.19
N LEU A 44 25.17 -6.79 -5.81
CA LEU A 44 23.73 -6.58 -5.67
C LEU A 44 22.99 -7.12 -6.91
N VAL A 45 21.97 -7.95 -6.70
CA VAL A 45 21.05 -8.41 -7.75
C VAL A 45 19.65 -7.92 -7.43
N LEU A 46 19.13 -7.03 -8.27
CA LEU A 46 17.77 -6.49 -8.15
C LEU A 46 16.82 -7.26 -9.06
N VAL A 47 15.95 -8.05 -8.44
CA VAL A 47 14.94 -8.85 -9.13
C VAL A 47 13.67 -8.01 -9.27
N HIS A 48 13.23 -7.75 -10.49
CA HIS A 48 12.13 -6.85 -10.79
C HIS A 48 11.17 -7.45 -11.80
N SER A 49 9.91 -6.99 -11.81
CA SER A 49 8.99 -7.18 -12.93
C SER A 49 9.29 -6.20 -14.05
N SER A 50 8.70 -6.40 -15.23
CA SER A 50 8.78 -5.41 -16.31
C SER A 50 8.24 -4.04 -15.87
N ASP A 51 7.15 -4.01 -15.08
CA ASP A 51 6.56 -2.77 -14.52
C ASP A 51 7.46 -2.05 -13.50
N THR A 52 8.40 -2.76 -12.87
CA THR A 52 9.28 -2.20 -11.83
C THR A 52 10.72 -2.02 -12.31
N ALA A 53 11.00 -2.27 -13.59
CA ALA A 53 12.35 -2.19 -14.18
C ALA A 53 13.02 -0.82 -13.98
N ARG A 54 12.28 0.28 -14.17
CA ARG A 54 12.78 1.66 -13.98
C ARG A 54 13.13 1.94 -12.52
N ARG A 55 12.31 1.46 -11.58
CA ARG A 55 12.60 1.58 -10.13
C ARG A 55 13.84 0.78 -9.77
N ALA A 56 14.00 -0.43 -10.30
CA ALA A 56 15.20 -1.22 -10.12
C ALA A 56 16.45 -0.52 -10.68
N ALA A 57 16.34 0.21 -11.79
CA ALA A 57 17.44 1.04 -12.31
C ALA A 57 17.82 2.18 -11.36
N ARG A 58 16.83 2.91 -10.80
CA ARG A 58 17.10 3.95 -9.78
C ARG A 58 17.73 3.39 -8.51
N ILE A 59 17.24 2.25 -8.01
CA ILE A 59 17.82 1.56 -6.85
C ILE A 59 19.27 1.16 -7.15
N ALA A 60 19.56 0.58 -8.32
CA ALA A 60 20.92 0.19 -8.70
C ALA A 60 21.88 1.39 -8.72
N ALA A 61 21.45 2.49 -9.33
CA ALA A 61 22.25 3.71 -9.43
C ALA A 61 22.50 4.34 -8.05
N ALA A 62 21.46 4.45 -7.22
CA ALA A 62 21.59 4.97 -5.85
C ALA A 62 22.48 4.07 -4.98
N ALA A 63 22.29 2.75 -5.04
CA ALA A 63 23.08 1.80 -4.25
C ALA A 63 24.58 1.89 -4.57
N ARG A 64 24.95 1.97 -5.86
CA ARG A 64 26.35 2.14 -6.29
C ARG A 64 26.95 3.47 -5.85
N ARG A 65 26.15 4.55 -5.90
CA ARG A 65 26.61 5.89 -5.49
C ARG A 65 26.81 5.97 -3.98
N LEU A 66 25.89 5.41 -3.21
CA LEU A 66 25.82 5.59 -1.75
C LEU A 66 26.56 4.51 -0.96
N CYS A 67 26.89 3.36 -1.57
CA CYS A 67 27.61 2.27 -0.93
C CYS A 67 28.81 1.84 -1.81
N PRO A 68 30.02 2.37 -1.55
CA PRO A 68 31.22 2.04 -2.31
C PRO A 68 31.59 0.54 -2.31
N ALA A 69 31.11 -0.23 -1.33
CA ALA A 69 31.32 -1.67 -1.27
C ALA A 69 30.62 -2.42 -2.43
N ILE A 70 29.58 -1.84 -3.04
CA ILE A 70 28.83 -2.45 -4.15
C ILE A 70 29.60 -2.23 -5.46
N GLU A 71 30.43 -3.20 -5.81
CA GLU A 71 31.18 -3.23 -7.06
C GLU A 71 30.27 -3.50 -8.27
N VAL A 72 29.31 -4.42 -8.10
CA VAL A 72 28.42 -4.87 -9.17
C VAL A 72 26.96 -4.75 -8.76
N ALA A 73 26.16 -3.99 -9.52
CA ALA A 73 24.71 -3.96 -9.39
C ALA A 73 24.04 -4.47 -10.68
N ARG A 74 23.49 -5.67 -10.63
CA ARG A 74 22.79 -6.32 -11.74
C ARG A 74 21.28 -6.26 -11.55
N ARG A 75 20.55 -6.09 -12.64
CA ARG A 75 19.09 -6.17 -12.68
C ARG A 75 18.67 -7.48 -13.33
N PHE A 76 17.60 -8.10 -12.83
CA PHE A 76 17.06 -9.36 -13.34
C PHE A 76 15.54 -9.25 -13.49
N ASP A 77 15.04 -9.41 -14.72
CA ASP A 77 13.62 -9.32 -15.02
C ASP A 77 12.92 -10.69 -14.85
N VAL A 78 11.87 -10.73 -14.03
CA VAL A 78 11.00 -11.90 -13.86
C VAL A 78 9.81 -11.91 -14.83
N GLY A 79 9.68 -10.90 -15.69
CA GLY A 79 8.66 -10.80 -16.72
C GLY A 79 7.46 -9.93 -16.32
N GLU A 80 6.47 -9.93 -17.22
CA GLU A 80 5.25 -9.12 -17.08
C GLU A 80 4.29 -9.73 -16.04
N ASP A 81 3.99 -11.04 -16.14
CA ASP A 81 3.01 -11.68 -15.26
C ASP A 81 3.58 -12.19 -13.94
N VAL A 82 3.78 -11.28 -12.99
CA VAL A 82 4.25 -11.60 -11.63
C VAL A 82 3.21 -12.26 -10.71
N PHE A 83 2.04 -12.61 -11.24
CA PHE A 83 0.99 -13.32 -10.52
C PHE A 83 0.79 -14.75 -11.04
N ASP A 84 1.43 -15.12 -12.14
CA ASP A 84 1.57 -16.51 -12.55
C ASP A 84 2.76 -17.14 -11.81
N PHE A 85 2.45 -18.01 -10.85
CA PHE A 85 3.46 -18.72 -10.09
C PHE A 85 4.42 -19.54 -10.95
N ARG A 86 3.95 -20.13 -12.05
CA ARG A 86 4.77 -20.98 -12.91
C ARG A 86 5.79 -20.13 -13.67
N ALA A 87 5.34 -19.05 -14.29
CA ALA A 87 6.23 -18.11 -14.99
C ALA A 87 7.28 -17.53 -14.03
N VAL A 88 6.86 -17.10 -12.84
CA VAL A 88 7.77 -16.63 -11.79
C VAL A 88 8.76 -17.72 -11.38
N ALA A 89 8.30 -18.97 -11.22
CA ALA A 89 9.14 -20.08 -10.81
C ALA A 89 10.26 -20.38 -11.82
N GLU A 90 9.93 -20.44 -13.10
CA GLU A 90 10.89 -20.68 -14.18
C GLU A 90 11.99 -19.60 -14.20
N ARG A 91 11.62 -18.33 -14.00
CA ARG A 91 12.57 -17.22 -13.94
C ARG A 91 13.47 -17.26 -12.70
N PHE A 92 12.93 -17.60 -11.54
CA PHE A 92 13.73 -17.76 -10.33
C PHE A 92 14.64 -18.98 -10.37
N ALA A 93 14.23 -20.08 -11.02
CA ALA A 93 15.09 -21.24 -11.25
C ALA A 93 16.30 -20.86 -12.13
N ALA A 94 16.08 -20.09 -13.20
CA ALA A 94 17.16 -19.57 -14.04
C ALA A 94 18.11 -18.65 -13.26
N LEU A 95 17.58 -17.75 -12.43
CA LEU A 95 18.40 -16.90 -11.56
C LEU A 95 19.23 -17.73 -10.57
N SER A 96 18.63 -18.75 -9.96
CA SER A 96 19.33 -19.65 -9.04
C SER A 96 20.49 -20.37 -9.73
N ALA A 97 20.27 -20.90 -10.95
CA ALA A 97 21.31 -21.59 -11.71
C ALA A 97 22.50 -20.67 -12.06
N ASP A 98 22.23 -19.39 -12.34
CA ASP A 98 23.25 -18.37 -12.64
C ASP A 98 24.03 -17.91 -11.39
N LEU A 99 23.38 -17.91 -10.22
CA LEU A 99 24.04 -17.62 -8.94
C LEU A 99 24.66 -18.89 -8.36
N ARG A 100 25.88 -19.24 -8.81
CA ARG A 100 26.62 -20.42 -8.32
C ARG A 100 27.06 -20.30 -6.86
N GLU A 101 27.52 -19.11 -6.46
CA GLU A 101 27.97 -18.83 -5.09
C GLU A 101 26.80 -18.68 -4.11
N PRO A 102 27.03 -18.85 -2.79
CA PRO A 102 26.07 -18.47 -1.76
C PRO A 102 25.60 -17.02 -1.89
N TRP A 103 24.35 -16.74 -1.52
CA TRP A 103 23.77 -15.40 -1.57
C TRP A 103 22.77 -15.18 -0.43
N ARG A 104 22.53 -13.91 -0.08
CA ARG A 104 21.47 -13.47 0.84
C ARG A 104 20.25 -13.00 0.04
N LEU A 105 19.06 -13.12 0.63
CA LEU A 105 17.80 -12.65 0.08
C LEU A 105 17.16 -11.58 0.96
N CYS A 106 16.84 -10.42 0.38
CA CYS A 106 15.88 -9.48 0.94
C CYS A 106 14.57 -9.53 0.15
N TYR A 107 13.51 -10.04 0.78
CA TYR A 107 12.19 -10.26 0.15
C TYR A 107 11.15 -9.19 0.55
N THR A 108 11.59 -8.01 0.98
CA THR A 108 10.69 -6.91 1.36
C THR A 108 9.94 -6.30 0.17
N GLY A 109 10.62 -6.14 -0.98
CA GLY A 109 10.01 -5.61 -2.21
C GLY A 109 9.30 -6.70 -3.02
N GLY A 110 9.15 -6.50 -4.34
CA GLY A 110 8.45 -7.43 -5.23
C GLY A 110 6.94 -7.61 -4.96
N SER A 111 6.30 -8.48 -5.74
CA SER A 111 4.95 -8.99 -5.43
C SER A 111 5.00 -10.02 -4.30
N LYS A 112 3.85 -10.35 -3.70
CA LYS A 112 3.77 -11.43 -2.70
C LYS A 112 4.11 -12.80 -3.32
N VAL A 113 3.72 -13.03 -4.57
CA VAL A 113 4.08 -14.23 -5.35
C VAL A 113 5.58 -14.34 -5.53
N MET A 114 6.26 -13.25 -5.95
CA MET A 114 7.73 -13.21 -6.03
C MET A 114 8.39 -13.49 -4.68
N SER A 115 7.87 -12.87 -3.60
CA SER A 115 8.43 -13.02 -2.24
C SER A 115 8.32 -14.46 -1.74
N ALA A 116 7.11 -15.05 -1.82
CA ALA A 116 6.88 -16.42 -1.39
C ALA A 116 7.72 -17.41 -2.22
N HIS A 117 7.78 -17.22 -3.55
CA HIS A 117 8.57 -18.09 -4.40
C HIS A 117 10.08 -17.99 -4.10
N ALA A 118 10.61 -16.77 -4.00
CA ALA A 118 12.03 -16.54 -3.71
C ALA A 118 12.44 -17.15 -2.36
N VAL A 119 11.60 -17.02 -1.33
CA VAL A 119 11.89 -17.57 0.00
C VAL A 119 11.83 -19.10 -0.02
N LEU A 120 10.84 -19.72 -0.66
CA LEU A 120 10.75 -21.17 -0.75
C LEU A 120 11.96 -21.76 -1.49
N LEU A 121 12.29 -21.21 -2.66
CA LEU A 121 13.48 -21.61 -3.43
C LEU A 121 14.78 -21.46 -2.62
N HIS A 122 14.93 -20.33 -1.90
CA HIS A 122 16.11 -20.11 -1.07
C HIS A 122 16.15 -21.05 0.14
N THR A 123 15.01 -21.43 0.71
CA THR A 123 14.92 -22.42 1.79
C THR A 123 15.29 -23.81 1.28
N GLU A 124 14.80 -24.22 0.11
CA GLU A 124 15.16 -25.49 -0.54
C GLU A 124 16.68 -25.56 -0.81
N ARG A 125 17.28 -24.45 -1.28
CA ARG A 125 18.72 -24.39 -1.57
C ARG A 125 19.62 -24.26 -0.34
N PHE A 126 19.19 -23.48 0.66
CA PHE A 126 19.97 -23.16 1.85
C PHE A 126 19.12 -23.37 3.13
N PRO A 127 18.79 -24.63 3.47
CA PRO A 127 17.79 -24.94 4.50
C PRO A 127 18.17 -24.39 5.87
N ARG A 128 19.44 -24.53 6.28
CA ARG A 128 19.94 -24.10 7.60
C ARG A 128 20.29 -22.61 7.69
N ARG A 129 20.17 -21.84 6.60
CA ARG A 129 20.65 -20.44 6.52
C ARG A 129 19.54 -19.42 6.72
N HIS A 130 18.81 -19.53 7.84
CA HIS A 130 17.65 -18.68 8.14
C HIS A 130 17.97 -17.18 8.15
N ARG A 131 19.17 -16.83 8.64
CA ARG A 131 19.69 -15.45 8.70
C ARG A 131 20.16 -14.88 7.37
N TRP A 132 20.11 -15.65 6.29
CA TRP A 132 20.36 -15.14 4.95
C TRP A 132 19.08 -14.66 4.26
N ARG A 133 17.91 -14.92 4.85
CA ARG A 133 16.62 -14.46 4.35
C ARG A 133 16.08 -13.38 5.26
N SER A 134 16.02 -12.14 4.78
CA SER A 134 15.62 -10.97 5.56
C SER A 134 14.39 -10.26 5.00
N TYR A 135 13.59 -9.71 5.92
CA TYR A 135 12.49 -8.79 5.68
C TYR A 135 12.77 -7.50 6.46
N LEU A 136 12.64 -6.34 5.82
CA LEU A 136 12.76 -5.05 6.48
C LEU A 136 11.43 -4.71 7.16
N ASP A 137 11.46 -4.70 8.48
CA ASP A 137 10.36 -4.22 9.31
C ASP A 137 10.53 -2.71 9.51
N ALA A 138 9.78 -1.93 8.73
CA ALA A 138 9.81 -0.47 8.80
C ALA A 138 9.35 0.06 10.17
N THR A 139 8.62 -0.74 10.94
CA THR A 139 8.09 -0.36 12.25
C THR A 139 9.17 -0.43 13.33
N SER A 140 9.96 -1.50 13.34
CA SER A 140 11.05 -1.70 14.30
C SER A 140 12.43 -1.29 13.78
N GLU A 141 12.48 -0.72 12.56
CA GLU A 141 13.70 -0.22 11.91
C GLU A 141 14.84 -1.24 11.87
N THR A 142 14.51 -2.51 11.61
CA THR A 142 15.49 -3.59 11.53
C THR A 142 15.13 -4.59 10.44
N LEU A 143 16.12 -5.42 10.10
CA LEU A 143 15.94 -6.59 9.25
C LEU A 143 15.61 -7.79 10.14
N ARG A 144 14.45 -8.39 9.91
CA ARG A 144 14.01 -9.63 10.56
C ARG A 144 14.32 -10.82 9.68
N PHE A 145 14.76 -11.90 10.29
CA PHE A 145 15.14 -13.14 9.61
C PHE A 145 14.05 -14.21 9.73
N THR A 146 14.12 -15.22 8.87
CA THR A 146 13.11 -16.32 8.85
C THR A 146 13.11 -17.22 10.10
N ASP A 147 14.09 -17.09 10.99
CA ASP A 147 14.12 -17.74 12.32
C ASP A 147 13.56 -16.86 13.45
N GLY A 148 13.02 -15.68 13.13
CA GLY A 148 12.51 -14.70 14.10
C GLY A 148 13.59 -13.84 14.74
N SER A 149 14.88 -14.09 14.45
CA SER A 149 15.96 -13.22 14.90
C SER A 149 16.00 -11.91 14.09
N ARG A 150 16.76 -10.93 14.58
CA ARG A 150 16.87 -9.59 13.98
C ARG A 150 18.32 -9.15 13.80
N HIS A 151 18.55 -8.25 12.86
CA HIS A 151 19.83 -7.58 12.68
C HIS A 151 20.06 -6.59 13.82
N GLN A 152 21.00 -6.91 14.72
CA GLN A 152 21.16 -6.17 15.99
C GLN A 152 21.60 -4.72 15.79
N ALA A 153 22.39 -4.42 14.75
CA ALA A 153 22.81 -3.06 14.44
C ALA A 153 21.69 -2.19 13.82
N GLY A 154 20.51 -2.76 13.54
CA GLY A 154 19.42 -2.04 12.88
C GLY A 154 19.63 -1.88 11.37
N ILE A 155 18.89 -0.97 10.75
CA ILE A 155 19.09 -0.56 9.35
C ILE A 155 20.10 0.56 9.24
N ASP A 156 20.95 0.52 8.22
CA ASP A 156 21.81 1.64 7.86
C ASP A 156 21.07 2.59 6.92
N SER A 157 20.94 3.84 7.37
CA SER A 157 20.39 4.95 6.60
C SER A 157 21.31 6.18 6.64
N SER A 158 22.57 6.02 7.05
CA SER A 158 23.51 7.12 7.28
C SER A 158 23.82 7.92 6.01
N ALA A 159 23.91 7.23 4.87
CA ALA A 159 24.17 7.84 3.56
C ALA A 159 22.92 8.48 2.91
N LEU A 160 21.73 8.37 3.52
CA LEU A 160 20.49 8.89 2.93
C LEU A 160 20.21 10.33 3.34
N THR A 161 20.01 11.19 2.36
CA THR A 161 19.44 12.54 2.53
C THR A 161 17.98 12.57 2.09
N ALA A 162 17.26 13.65 2.38
CA ALA A 162 15.92 13.86 1.86
C ALA A 162 15.91 13.90 0.32
N ALA A 163 16.91 14.55 -0.29
CA ALA A 163 17.08 14.59 -1.74
C ALA A 163 17.30 13.18 -2.33
N GLU A 164 18.11 12.34 -1.67
CA GLU A 164 18.35 10.96 -2.12
C GLU A 164 17.10 10.09 -2.01
N LEU A 165 16.33 10.24 -0.93
CA LEU A 165 15.03 9.57 -0.79
C LEU A 165 14.06 10.02 -1.90
N ALA A 166 13.93 11.33 -2.15
CA ALA A 166 13.08 11.85 -3.22
C ALA A 166 13.53 11.39 -4.61
N GLY A 167 14.83 11.44 -4.89
CA GLY A 167 15.43 11.02 -6.15
C GLY A 167 15.25 9.53 -6.42
N LEU A 168 15.29 8.69 -5.38
CA LEU A 168 14.92 7.27 -5.48
C LEU A 168 13.48 7.10 -5.99
N HIS A 169 12.62 8.04 -5.61
CA HIS A 169 11.26 8.14 -6.09
C HIS A 169 11.11 8.94 -7.40
N GLY A 170 12.19 9.31 -8.07
CA GLY A 170 12.13 10.10 -9.31
C GLY A 170 11.51 11.49 -9.10
N VAL A 171 11.70 12.06 -7.91
CA VAL A 171 11.35 13.45 -7.60
C VAL A 171 12.65 14.22 -7.35
N GLU A 172 12.84 15.30 -8.08
CA GLU A 172 13.86 16.30 -7.76
C GLU A 172 13.25 17.30 -6.78
N LEU A 173 13.97 17.61 -5.70
CA LEU A 173 13.59 18.68 -4.77
C LEU A 173 14.53 19.85 -4.96
N ARG A 174 13.97 21.04 -5.18
CA ARG A 174 14.75 22.28 -5.28
C ARG A 174 14.42 23.22 -4.12
N PRO A 175 15.36 24.04 -3.66
CA PRO A 175 15.03 25.18 -2.80
C PRO A 175 14.00 26.08 -3.50
N GLY A 176 12.94 26.49 -2.81
CA GLY A 176 12.03 27.51 -3.32
C GLY A 176 12.51 28.92 -3.02
N ASP A 177 11.98 29.92 -3.74
CA ASP A 177 12.40 31.33 -3.64
C ASP A 177 12.30 31.90 -2.22
N ARG A 178 11.30 31.45 -1.44
CA ARG A 178 11.09 31.84 -0.04
C ARG A 178 12.24 31.47 0.89
N THR A 179 13.06 30.49 0.51
CA THR A 179 14.20 30.04 1.31
C THR A 179 15.20 31.18 1.54
N ALA A 180 15.49 32.01 0.53
CA ALA A 180 16.51 33.06 0.68
C ALA A 180 16.13 34.13 1.73
N ALA A 181 14.87 34.58 1.71
CA ALA A 181 14.35 35.56 2.68
C ALA A 181 14.23 34.96 4.09
N GLN A 182 13.76 33.71 4.19
CA GLN A 182 13.70 32.98 5.47
C GLN A 182 15.10 32.77 6.07
N GLU A 183 16.10 32.39 5.26
CA GLU A 183 17.48 32.21 5.74
C GLU A 183 18.09 33.53 6.21
N ALA A 184 17.86 34.65 5.52
CA ALA A 184 18.32 35.97 5.97
C ALA A 184 17.73 36.37 7.33
N TRP A 185 16.42 36.11 7.52
CA TRP A 185 15.75 36.32 8.81
C TRP A 185 16.31 35.40 9.91
N LEU A 186 16.53 34.11 9.61
CA LEU A 186 17.07 33.14 10.55
C LEU A 186 18.51 33.45 10.99
N ARG A 187 19.32 34.07 10.11
CA ARG A 187 20.67 34.54 10.45
C ARG A 187 20.68 35.89 11.19
N GLY A 188 19.54 36.58 11.26
CA GLY A 188 19.44 37.90 11.86
C GLY A 188 20.14 39.00 11.06
N GLU A 189 20.46 38.73 9.79
CA GLU A 189 21.26 39.60 8.91
C GLU A 189 20.44 40.75 8.32
N ASP A 190 19.11 40.61 8.23
CA ASP A 190 18.25 41.66 7.70
C ASP A 190 16.87 41.67 8.37
N ARG A 191 16.71 42.54 9.37
CA ARG A 191 15.41 42.83 10.00
C ARG A 191 14.49 43.69 9.12
N GLN A 192 15.00 44.21 7.99
CA GLN A 192 14.24 45.08 7.09
C GLN A 192 13.58 44.35 5.93
N THR A 193 13.99 43.13 5.58
CA THR A 193 13.25 42.29 4.61
C THR A 193 11.88 41.94 5.21
N PRO A 194 10.76 42.50 4.71
CA PRO A 194 9.46 42.28 5.32
C PRO A 194 8.94 40.90 4.93
N LEU A 195 9.06 39.92 5.83
CA LEU A 195 8.33 38.66 5.69
C LEU A 195 6.84 38.95 5.87
N THR A 196 6.02 38.38 5.00
CA THR A 196 4.58 38.29 5.26
C THR A 196 4.32 37.50 6.54
N SER A 197 3.15 37.70 7.13
CA SER A 197 2.72 36.93 8.31
C SER A 197 2.77 35.40 8.12
N GLY A 198 2.54 34.90 6.91
CA GLY A 198 2.65 33.47 6.58
C GLY A 198 4.10 33.00 6.59
N GLU A 199 4.98 33.72 5.91
CA GLU A 199 6.42 33.40 5.86
C GLU A 199 7.07 33.48 7.24
N MET A 200 6.61 34.41 8.10
CA MET A 200 7.04 34.49 9.49
C MET A 200 6.64 33.24 10.29
N ALA A 201 5.43 32.70 10.08
CA ALA A 201 4.98 31.48 10.74
C ALA A 201 5.84 30.28 10.30
N GLU A 202 6.10 30.14 9.00
CA GLU A 202 7.01 29.13 8.46
C GLU A 202 8.42 29.23 9.06
N ALA A 203 8.98 30.45 9.11
CA ALA A 203 10.30 30.71 9.67
C ALA A 203 10.40 30.37 11.17
N ARG A 204 9.35 30.65 11.95
CA ARG A 204 9.27 30.27 13.38
C ARG A 204 9.27 28.76 13.57
N VAL A 205 8.53 28.03 12.74
CA VAL A 205 8.52 26.57 12.75
C VAL A 205 9.90 26.02 12.38
N LEU A 206 10.54 26.58 11.35
CA LEU A 206 11.87 26.16 10.89
C LEU A 206 12.94 26.38 11.96
N ALA A 207 12.94 27.55 12.60
CA ALA A 207 13.82 27.86 13.72
C ALA A 207 13.64 26.88 14.89
N LEU A 208 12.40 26.49 15.18
CA LEU A 208 12.11 25.51 16.22
C LEU A 208 12.70 24.14 15.88
N PHE A 209 12.43 23.60 14.69
CA PHE A 209 12.96 22.30 14.29
C PHE A 209 14.49 22.27 14.22
N ARG A 210 15.13 23.29 13.63
CA ARG A 210 16.60 23.40 13.57
C ARG A 210 17.25 23.40 14.94
N ARG A 211 16.76 24.26 15.84
CA ARG A 211 17.24 24.32 17.22
C ARG A 211 17.16 22.97 17.94
N ARG A 212 16.14 22.16 17.63
CA ARG A 212 15.91 20.87 18.29
C ARG A 212 16.65 19.70 17.63
N LEU A 213 16.87 19.72 16.32
CA LEU A 213 17.30 18.53 15.58
C LEU A 213 18.64 18.65 14.85
N ASP A 214 19.19 19.85 14.64
CA ASP A 214 20.45 20.00 13.86
C ASP A 214 21.65 19.28 14.49
N HIS A 215 21.64 19.09 15.80
CA HIS A 215 22.67 18.36 16.54
C HIS A 215 22.40 16.84 16.64
N VAL A 216 21.25 16.37 16.15
CA VAL A 216 20.86 14.95 16.23
C VAL A 216 21.47 14.18 15.05
N PRO A 217 22.31 13.16 15.31
CA PRO A 217 22.87 12.34 14.25
C PRO A 217 21.79 11.67 13.38
N GLY A 218 21.93 11.79 12.07
CA GLY A 218 20.98 11.22 11.11
C GLY A 218 19.67 12.01 10.96
N ALA A 219 19.55 13.19 11.59
CA ALA A 219 18.52 14.17 11.29
C ALA A 219 18.97 15.14 10.18
N GLU A 220 18.01 15.71 9.46
CA GLU A 220 18.19 16.75 8.46
C GLU A 220 16.94 17.63 8.48
N VAL A 221 17.11 18.94 8.62
CA VAL A 221 16.02 19.93 8.64
C VAL A 221 16.20 20.92 7.50
N LEU A 222 15.30 20.84 6.52
CA LEU A 222 15.29 21.69 5.34
C LEU A 222 14.11 22.66 5.42
N GLY A 223 14.34 23.92 5.03
CA GLY A 223 13.26 24.88 4.77
C GLY A 223 12.54 24.57 3.46
N ASN A 224 11.90 25.58 2.87
CA ASN A 224 10.99 25.39 1.73
C ASN A 224 11.63 24.59 0.59
N ARG A 225 10.91 23.57 0.10
CA ARG A 225 11.31 22.75 -1.05
C ARG A 225 10.17 22.62 -2.04
N VAL A 226 10.48 22.89 -3.30
CA VAL A 226 9.55 22.72 -4.41
C VAL A 226 9.86 21.43 -5.17
N MET A 227 8.80 20.82 -5.70
CA MET A 227 8.82 19.70 -6.63
C MET A 227 8.55 20.29 -8.02
N PRO A 228 9.60 20.53 -8.83
CA PRO A 228 9.43 21.12 -10.14
C PRO A 228 8.58 20.21 -11.03
N ASP A 229 7.82 20.84 -11.91
CA ASP A 229 7.14 20.13 -12.97
C ASP A 229 8.18 19.49 -13.91
N PRO A 230 8.14 18.16 -14.13
CA PRO A 230 9.09 17.47 -15.02
C PRO A 230 9.11 17.97 -16.46
N ARG A 231 8.04 18.62 -16.95
CA ARG A 231 7.94 19.12 -18.32
C ARG A 231 8.10 20.63 -18.45
N ASN A 232 7.75 21.37 -17.41
CA ASN A 232 8.01 22.81 -17.32
C ASN A 232 8.73 23.13 -16.02
N PRO A 233 10.06 22.98 -15.92
CA PRO A 233 10.79 23.11 -14.66
C PRO A 233 10.70 24.49 -13.96
N ARG A 234 10.05 25.48 -14.59
CA ARG A 234 9.70 26.78 -13.99
C ARG A 234 8.44 26.72 -13.13
N ASP A 235 7.56 25.75 -13.39
CA ASP A 235 6.35 25.51 -12.61
C ASP A 235 6.63 24.50 -11.49
N SER A 236 5.80 24.55 -10.45
CA SER A 236 5.80 23.60 -9.35
C SER A 236 4.53 22.76 -9.36
N ILE A 237 4.67 21.46 -9.16
CA ILE A 237 3.54 20.53 -9.01
C ILE A 237 3.29 20.16 -7.55
N GLY A 238 4.08 20.74 -6.64
CA GLY A 238 3.91 20.61 -5.20
C GLY A 238 5.10 21.21 -4.46
N ASP A 239 4.87 21.65 -3.25
CA ASP A 239 5.89 22.24 -2.39
C ASP A 239 5.68 21.78 -0.95
N PHE A 240 6.72 21.92 -0.14
CA PHE A 240 6.71 21.70 1.29
C PHE A 240 7.33 22.92 1.96
N ASP A 241 6.66 23.46 2.98
CA ASP A 241 7.21 24.58 3.74
C ASP A 241 8.48 24.17 4.46
N LEU A 242 8.49 22.97 5.03
CA LEU A 242 9.69 22.36 5.60
C LEU A 242 9.71 20.84 5.37
N ILE A 243 10.91 20.29 5.38
CA ILE A 243 11.14 18.83 5.38
C ILE A 243 12.07 18.48 6.53
N VAL A 244 11.63 17.54 7.36
CA VAL A 244 12.46 16.97 8.43
C VAL A 244 12.67 15.50 8.13
N ARG A 245 13.90 15.10 7.85
CA ARG A 245 14.26 13.69 7.75
C ARG A 245 14.90 13.25 9.07
N TYR A 246 14.48 12.10 9.59
CA TYR A 246 15.19 11.39 10.63
C TYR A 246 15.36 9.94 10.19
N ARG A 247 16.62 9.51 10.05
CA ARG A 247 16.98 8.21 9.44
C ARG A 247 16.38 8.10 8.03
N HIS A 248 15.60 7.06 7.76
CA HIS A 248 14.96 6.83 6.47
C HIS A 248 13.53 7.39 6.40
N ARG A 249 13.05 8.07 7.45
CA ARG A 249 11.69 8.61 7.55
C ARG A 249 11.69 10.10 7.31
N VAL A 250 10.61 10.61 6.72
CA VAL A 250 10.51 12.00 6.30
C VAL A 250 9.19 12.58 6.78
N LEU A 251 9.26 13.67 7.52
CA LEU A 251 8.13 14.49 7.93
C LEU A 251 8.08 15.73 7.04
N CYS A 252 7.05 15.79 6.19
CA CYS A 252 6.69 16.96 5.40
C CYS A 252 5.84 17.89 6.25
N VAL A 253 6.30 19.12 6.50
CA VAL A 253 5.59 20.08 7.34
C VAL A 253 4.92 21.12 6.45
N GLU A 254 3.64 21.37 6.72
CA GLU A 254 2.83 22.40 6.09
C GLU A 254 2.33 23.36 7.17
N VAL A 255 2.50 24.66 6.97
CA VAL A 255 2.15 25.70 7.93
C VAL A 255 0.92 26.48 7.43
N LYS A 256 -0.12 26.55 8.25
CA LYS A 256 -1.38 27.25 7.94
C LYS A 256 -1.69 28.28 9.02
N ARG A 257 -1.83 29.55 8.65
CA ARG A 257 -2.27 30.57 9.62
C ARG A 257 -3.67 30.25 10.16
N ASP A 258 -4.57 29.89 9.25
CA ASP A 258 -5.96 29.55 9.56
C ASP A 258 -6.13 28.02 9.61
N PRO A 259 -6.54 27.44 10.76
CA PRO A 259 -6.76 26.00 10.89
C PRO A 259 -7.88 25.47 9.98
N SER A 260 -8.80 26.31 9.51
CA SER A 260 -9.86 25.90 8.57
C SER A 260 -9.36 25.58 7.15
N HIS A 261 -8.11 25.94 6.82
CA HIS A 261 -7.43 25.56 5.57
C HIS A 261 -6.67 24.22 5.66
N ILE A 262 -6.86 23.44 6.72
CA ILE A 262 -6.24 22.13 6.84
C ILE A 262 -7.09 21.06 6.13
N PRO A 263 -8.43 21.00 6.31
CA PRO A 263 -9.26 20.00 5.65
C PRO A 263 -9.22 20.04 4.12
N ASP A 264 -9.13 21.23 3.51
CA ASP A 264 -9.02 21.40 2.05
C ASP A 264 -7.63 21.09 1.50
N ALA A 265 -6.62 20.89 2.36
CA ALA A 265 -5.23 20.64 1.97
C ALA A 265 -4.69 19.27 2.42
N ALA A 266 -5.36 18.57 3.35
CA ALA A 266 -4.83 17.38 4.00
C ALA A 266 -4.58 16.20 3.06
N GLY A 267 -5.57 15.81 2.26
CA GLY A 267 -5.46 14.69 1.32
C GLY A 267 -4.44 14.96 0.21
N TRP A 268 -4.44 16.19 -0.31
CA TRP A 268 -3.40 16.65 -1.25
C TRP A 268 -2.01 16.57 -0.62
N THR A 269 -1.80 17.16 0.55
CA THR A 269 -0.47 17.20 1.19
C THR A 269 0.06 15.81 1.51
N LEU A 270 -0.81 14.89 1.92
CA LEU A 270 -0.43 13.49 2.08
C LEU A 270 -0.04 12.83 0.75
N THR A 271 -0.81 13.07 -0.31
CA THR A 271 -0.54 12.55 -1.65
C THR A 271 0.81 13.05 -2.20
N LYS A 272 1.09 14.36 -2.11
CA LYS A 272 2.36 14.93 -2.59
C LYS A 272 3.54 14.37 -1.78
N ALA A 273 3.40 14.23 -0.46
CA ALA A 273 4.41 13.63 0.41
C ALA A 273 4.67 12.15 0.07
N GLN A 274 3.62 11.36 -0.12
CA GLN A 274 3.74 9.95 -0.53
C GLN A 274 4.33 9.80 -1.95
N ARG A 275 4.08 10.76 -2.85
CA ARG A 275 4.72 10.76 -4.16
C ARG A 275 6.23 11.02 -4.05
N ALA A 276 6.64 11.94 -3.17
CA ALA A 276 8.04 12.27 -2.96
C ALA A 276 8.80 11.20 -2.19
N PHE A 277 8.21 10.60 -1.15
CA PHE A 277 8.94 9.72 -0.22
C PHE A 277 8.34 8.32 -0.04
N GLY A 278 7.24 8.00 -0.72
CA GLY A 278 6.55 6.72 -0.55
C GLY A 278 6.08 6.50 0.89
N GLY A 279 6.24 5.27 1.39
CA GLY A 279 5.85 4.92 2.76
C GLY A 279 6.70 5.54 3.88
N ALA A 280 7.82 6.19 3.53
CA ALA A 280 8.63 6.95 4.48
C ALA A 280 8.00 8.29 4.86
N ALA A 281 7.06 8.78 4.05
CA ALA A 281 6.38 10.06 4.24
C ALA A 281 5.50 10.06 5.49
N ARG A 282 5.54 11.17 6.20
CA ARG A 282 4.63 11.62 7.26
C ARG A 282 4.31 13.08 6.98
N VAL A 283 3.15 13.56 7.40
CA VAL A 283 2.73 14.95 7.25
C VAL A 283 2.46 15.55 8.61
N LEU A 284 2.93 16.78 8.84
CA LEU A 284 2.56 17.60 9.98
C LEU A 284 1.99 18.92 9.49
N PHE A 285 0.73 19.18 9.81
CA PHE A 285 0.16 20.52 9.75
C PHE A 285 0.48 21.26 11.05
N VAL A 286 1.06 22.46 10.92
CA VAL A 286 1.22 23.40 12.02
C VAL A 286 0.34 24.61 11.77
N HIS A 287 -0.42 25.06 12.76
CA HIS A 287 -1.24 26.26 12.63
C HIS A 287 -1.05 27.30 13.72
N ASP A 288 -1.39 28.56 13.42
CA ASP A 288 -1.28 29.69 14.36
C ASP A 288 -2.57 29.92 15.17
N GLY A 289 -3.64 29.17 14.88
CA GLY A 289 -4.87 29.13 15.69
C GLY A 289 -4.68 28.50 17.08
N ALA A 290 -5.70 28.62 17.94
CA ALA A 290 -5.70 28.06 19.28
C ALA A 290 -5.76 26.52 19.26
N LYS A 291 -5.31 25.90 20.36
CA LYS A 291 -5.40 24.44 20.52
C LYS A 291 -6.87 23.98 20.41
N GLY A 292 -7.12 23.03 19.51
CA GLY A 292 -8.44 22.43 19.32
C GLY A 292 -9.27 23.05 18.18
N ASP A 293 -8.80 24.15 17.59
CA ASP A 293 -9.44 24.75 16.41
C ASP A 293 -9.41 23.81 15.20
N CYS A 294 -8.35 23.01 15.07
CA CYS A 294 -8.30 21.84 14.20
C CYS A 294 -7.45 20.74 14.86
N SER A 295 -7.94 19.50 14.84
CA SER A 295 -7.21 18.34 15.33
C SER A 295 -7.28 17.16 14.35
N ILE A 296 -6.36 16.21 14.52
CA ILE A 296 -6.37 14.98 13.75
C ILE A 296 -7.64 14.17 13.99
N GLU A 297 -8.20 14.20 15.20
CA GLU A 297 -9.45 13.54 15.54
C GLU A 297 -10.64 14.17 14.81
N GLN A 298 -10.67 15.50 14.67
CA GLN A 298 -11.70 16.18 13.89
C GLN A 298 -11.60 15.80 12.42
N ILE A 299 -10.41 15.84 11.80
CA ILE A 299 -10.21 15.41 10.41
C ILE A 299 -10.61 13.93 10.25
N ALA A 300 -10.15 13.07 11.15
CA ALA A 300 -10.43 11.63 11.14
C ALA A 300 -11.92 11.29 11.33
N ALA A 301 -12.71 12.18 11.93
CA ALA A 301 -14.14 11.93 12.14
C ALA A 301 -14.91 11.84 10.82
N TYR A 302 -14.49 12.57 9.79
CA TYR A 302 -15.14 12.61 8.48
C TYR A 302 -14.27 12.08 7.33
N ASP A 303 -12.95 12.05 7.50
CA ASP A 303 -12.03 11.26 6.67
C ASP A 303 -11.22 10.28 7.53
N PRO A 304 -11.81 9.12 7.90
CA PRO A 304 -11.15 8.13 8.74
C PRO A 304 -9.84 7.58 8.17
N GLU A 305 -9.57 7.75 6.88
CA GLU A 305 -8.35 7.24 6.24
C GLU A 305 -7.17 8.21 6.39
N LEU A 306 -7.44 9.47 6.74
CA LEU A 306 -6.42 10.41 7.25
C LEU A 306 -6.09 10.14 8.73
N SER A 307 -6.79 9.20 9.39
CA SER A 307 -6.50 8.84 10.77
C SER A 307 -5.22 7.99 10.91
N GLY A 308 -4.49 8.20 12.00
CA GLY A 308 -3.36 7.35 12.40
C GLY A 308 -1.98 7.99 12.23
N ALA A 309 -0.95 7.15 12.05
CA ALA A 309 0.44 7.58 12.04
C ALA A 309 0.91 8.49 10.88
N PRO A 310 0.27 8.59 9.69
CA PRO A 310 0.85 9.34 8.58
C PRO A 310 0.58 10.84 8.62
N LEU A 311 -0.38 11.34 9.42
CA LEU A 311 -0.77 12.75 9.44
C LEU A 311 -0.93 13.25 10.88
N HIS A 312 -0.37 14.42 11.15
CA HIS A 312 -0.43 15.10 12.44
C HIS A 312 -0.93 16.54 12.25
N VAL A 313 -1.65 17.06 13.23
CA VAL A 313 -2.08 18.45 13.29
C VAL A 313 -1.73 19.01 14.67
N ARG A 314 -1.04 20.15 14.72
CA ARG A 314 -0.65 20.82 15.97
C ARG A 314 -0.77 22.33 15.83
N SER A 315 -1.09 23.02 16.92
CA SER A 315 -0.83 24.46 16.95
C SER A 315 0.66 24.75 17.16
N LEU A 316 1.12 25.94 16.75
CA LEU A 316 2.49 26.39 16.97
C LEU A 316 2.82 26.46 18.47
N GLU A 317 1.85 26.87 19.29
CA GLU A 317 1.98 26.90 20.75
C GLU A 317 2.19 25.50 21.34
N GLU A 318 1.38 24.52 20.92
CA GLU A 318 1.55 23.12 21.32
C GLU A 318 2.92 22.60 20.89
N LEU A 319 3.35 22.93 19.68
CA LEU A 319 4.63 22.48 19.15
C LEU A 319 5.80 23.01 20.00
N ALA A 320 5.75 24.29 20.40
CA ALA A 320 6.77 24.91 21.23
C ALA A 320 6.78 24.38 22.67
N ARG A 321 5.59 24.16 23.27
CA ARG A 321 5.43 23.69 24.66
C ARG A 321 5.71 22.20 24.81
N ASP A 322 5.09 21.37 23.98
CA ASP A 322 5.04 19.92 24.19
C ASP A 322 6.24 19.20 23.59
N PHE A 323 7.01 19.84 22.71
CA PHE A 323 8.20 19.25 22.06
C PHE A 323 9.48 20.01 22.43
N GLY A 324 9.62 20.23 23.74
CA GLY A 324 10.75 20.93 24.34
C GLY A 324 12.11 20.23 24.20
N THR A 325 12.18 18.98 23.74
CA THR A 325 13.43 18.25 23.52
C THR A 325 13.42 17.48 22.18
N ALA A 326 14.61 17.16 21.69
CA ALA A 326 14.80 16.37 20.47
C ALA A 326 14.15 14.98 20.59
N GLU A 327 14.35 14.32 21.73
CA GLU A 327 13.85 12.96 22.00
C GLU A 327 12.32 12.91 21.92
N ARG A 328 11.64 13.90 22.49
CA ARG A 328 10.18 13.96 22.49
C ARG A 328 9.62 14.23 21.09
N MET A 329 10.30 15.06 20.31
CA MET A 329 9.97 15.31 18.90
C MET A 329 10.15 14.04 18.06
N ILE A 330 11.27 13.34 18.24
CA ILE A 330 11.56 12.07 17.56
C ILE A 330 10.55 10.99 17.95
N ALA A 331 10.31 10.79 19.24
CA ALA A 331 9.38 9.77 19.72
C ALA A 331 7.95 9.97 19.19
N SER A 332 7.57 11.22 18.90
CA SER A 332 6.20 11.55 18.52
C SER A 332 5.96 11.54 17.02
N PHE A 333 6.88 12.08 16.22
CA PHE A 333 6.74 12.14 14.76
C PHE A 333 7.46 10.99 14.05
N PHE A 334 8.45 10.39 14.72
CA PHE A 334 9.22 9.24 14.23
C PHE A 334 9.22 8.10 15.27
N PRO A 335 8.05 7.64 15.77
CA PRO A 335 8.01 6.56 16.75
C PRO A 335 8.63 5.29 16.16
N ALA A 336 9.69 4.76 16.79
CA ALA A 336 10.05 3.37 16.58
C ALA A 336 9.01 2.53 17.34
N ALA A 337 8.45 1.48 16.74
CA ALA A 337 7.61 0.60 17.52
C ALA A 337 8.43 -0.02 18.66
N PRO A 338 7.89 -0.08 19.89
CA PRO A 338 8.53 -0.84 20.94
C PRO A 338 8.74 -2.28 20.43
N PRO A 339 9.89 -2.92 20.74
CA PRO A 339 10.09 -4.30 20.33
C PRO A 339 8.91 -5.14 20.83
N PRO A 340 8.37 -6.06 20.01
CA PRO A 340 7.32 -6.95 20.46
C PRO A 340 7.78 -7.61 21.76
N ARG A 341 6.92 -7.59 22.80
CA ARG A 341 7.20 -8.34 24.04
C ARG A 341 7.50 -9.78 23.62
N ARG A 342 8.66 -10.30 24.05
CA ARG A 342 9.03 -11.70 23.84
C ARG A 342 7.80 -12.55 24.19
N PRO A 343 7.34 -13.46 23.31
CA PRO A 343 6.37 -14.44 23.74
C PRO A 343 6.95 -15.13 24.98
N VAL A 344 6.17 -15.17 26.06
CA VAL A 344 6.49 -15.98 27.23
C VAL A 344 6.76 -17.38 26.68
N ALA A 345 7.96 -17.89 26.91
CA ALA A 345 8.39 -19.17 26.37
C ALA A 345 7.40 -20.25 26.79
N ALA A 346 6.49 -20.63 25.90
CA ALA A 346 5.98 -22.00 25.93
C ALA A 346 7.21 -22.88 25.74
N ALA A 347 7.42 -23.80 26.69
CA ALA A 347 8.59 -24.66 26.77
C ALA A 347 9.07 -25.08 25.38
N ALA A 348 10.35 -24.85 25.10
CA ALA A 348 10.97 -25.32 23.87
C ALA A 348 10.65 -26.81 23.71
N PRO A 349 10.08 -27.26 22.57
CA PRO A 349 10.09 -28.69 22.30
C PRO A 349 11.56 -29.12 22.27
N ALA A 350 11.87 -30.15 23.05
CA ALA A 350 13.21 -30.71 23.15
C ALA A 350 13.80 -30.90 21.75
N ALA A 351 15.05 -30.49 21.57
CA ALA A 351 15.81 -30.84 20.39
C ALA A 351 15.75 -32.37 20.21
N PRO A 352 15.39 -32.89 19.03
CA PRO A 352 15.51 -34.33 18.80
C PRO A 352 16.99 -34.71 18.90
N ASP A 353 17.27 -35.72 19.73
CA ASP A 353 18.60 -36.32 19.86
C ASP A 353 19.18 -36.69 18.49
N PRO A 354 20.51 -36.57 18.29
CA PRO A 354 21.15 -36.83 17.00
C PRO A 354 21.33 -38.33 16.68
N ALA A 355 20.67 -39.24 17.40
CA ALA A 355 20.85 -40.68 17.21
C ALA A 355 19.53 -41.35 16.80
N GLY A 356 19.47 -41.81 15.55
CA GLY A 356 18.39 -42.68 15.07
C GLY A 356 17.47 -42.06 14.02
N ALA A 357 18.03 -41.40 12.99
CA ALA A 357 17.29 -41.24 11.74
C ALA A 357 17.20 -42.61 11.04
N PRO A 358 16.02 -43.21 10.82
CA PRO A 358 15.91 -44.27 9.84
C PRO A 358 16.33 -43.66 8.50
N ALA A 359 17.22 -44.34 7.78
CA ALA A 359 17.72 -43.91 6.49
C ALA A 359 16.56 -43.42 5.62
N ALA A 360 16.49 -42.10 5.41
CA ALA A 360 15.59 -41.52 4.45
C ALA A 360 15.98 -42.11 3.09
N ASP A 361 15.11 -42.99 2.61
CA ASP A 361 15.20 -43.61 1.30
C ASP A 361 15.37 -42.51 0.23
N ARG A 362 16.61 -42.35 -0.23
CA ARG A 362 17.05 -41.33 -1.18
C ARG A 362 16.51 -41.57 -2.59
N ASN A 363 15.60 -42.54 -2.78
CA ASN A 363 15.01 -42.90 -4.06
C ASN A 363 13.59 -42.36 -4.33
N ARG A 364 13.00 -41.52 -3.46
CA ARG A 364 11.68 -40.89 -3.74
C ARG A 364 11.70 -39.58 -4.56
N THR A 365 12.82 -39.25 -5.22
CA THR A 365 12.87 -38.17 -6.24
C THR A 365 13.17 -38.72 -7.63
N ARG A 366 12.44 -39.75 -8.04
CA ARG A 366 12.16 -40.00 -9.45
C ARG A 366 10.65 -39.96 -9.60
N ALA A 367 10.14 -38.79 -9.99
CA ALA A 367 8.77 -38.67 -10.45
C ALA A 367 8.56 -39.76 -11.51
N ALA A 368 7.59 -40.64 -11.26
CA ALA A 368 7.06 -41.49 -12.30
C ALA A 368 6.53 -40.54 -13.39
N ALA A 369 7.26 -40.47 -14.50
CA ALA A 369 6.72 -39.95 -15.74
C ALA A 369 5.53 -40.85 -16.10
N GLY A 370 4.30 -40.40 -15.83
CA GLY A 370 3.10 -41.16 -16.18
C GLY A 370 1.82 -40.89 -15.40
N SER A 371 1.83 -40.16 -14.28
CA SER A 371 0.57 -39.75 -13.62
C SER A 371 0.26 -38.29 -13.90
N ASP A 372 -0.91 -38.01 -14.48
CA ASP A 372 -1.44 -36.65 -14.56
C ASP A 372 -1.38 -35.98 -13.17
N PRO A 373 -0.96 -34.70 -13.08
CA PRO A 373 -0.96 -34.00 -11.81
C PRO A 373 -2.39 -33.98 -11.26
N ALA A 374 -2.56 -34.44 -10.02
CA ALA A 374 -3.85 -34.40 -9.32
C ALA A 374 -4.47 -32.99 -9.42
N ALA A 375 -5.80 -32.91 -9.57
CA ALA A 375 -6.50 -31.64 -9.70
C ALA A 375 -6.17 -30.70 -8.52
N CYS A 376 -5.96 -29.41 -8.81
CA CYS A 376 -5.63 -28.43 -7.78
C CYS A 376 -6.73 -28.36 -6.72
N PRO A 377 -6.41 -28.49 -5.42
CA PRO A 377 -7.40 -28.38 -4.34
C PRO A 377 -8.14 -27.03 -4.27
N ALA A 378 -7.58 -25.99 -4.90
CA ALA A 378 -8.20 -24.67 -5.00
C ALA A 378 -9.08 -24.49 -6.25
N ALA A 379 -9.12 -25.47 -7.16
CA ALA A 379 -10.07 -25.50 -8.27
C ALA A 379 -11.40 -26.05 -7.74
N GLY A 380 -12.27 -25.17 -7.22
CA GLY A 380 -13.56 -25.52 -6.60
C GLY A 380 -14.62 -26.18 -7.51
N ARG A 381 -14.22 -26.92 -8.55
CA ARG A 381 -15.10 -27.62 -9.50
C ARG A 381 -14.72 -29.09 -9.76
N GLY A 382 -13.65 -29.62 -9.17
CA GLY A 382 -13.39 -31.06 -9.16
C GLY A 382 -14.06 -31.69 -7.94
N GLY A 383 -14.66 -32.88 -8.05
CA GLY A 383 -15.29 -33.62 -6.94
C GLY A 383 -14.34 -34.11 -5.83
N GLY A 384 -13.24 -33.40 -5.58
CA GLY A 384 -12.30 -33.65 -4.49
C GLY A 384 -12.74 -33.03 -3.17
N ALA A 385 -12.07 -33.44 -2.08
CA ALA A 385 -12.36 -32.94 -0.74
C ALA A 385 -12.06 -31.44 -0.60
N ALA A 386 -13.01 -30.68 -0.03
CA ALA A 386 -12.85 -29.25 0.21
C ALA A 386 -11.67 -28.95 1.18
N PRO A 387 -10.84 -27.93 0.91
CA PRO A 387 -9.58 -27.75 1.62
C PRO A 387 -9.73 -27.11 3.01
N LEU A 388 -8.69 -27.29 3.83
CA LEU A 388 -8.35 -26.37 4.92
C LEU A 388 -7.62 -25.17 4.33
N LEU A 389 -8.24 -24.00 4.40
CA LEU A 389 -7.69 -22.74 3.90
C LEU A 389 -7.04 -21.93 5.02
N LEU A 390 -5.80 -21.49 4.84
CA LEU A 390 -5.11 -20.55 5.72
C LEU A 390 -4.94 -19.20 5.03
N MET A 391 -5.23 -18.12 5.75
CA MET A 391 -5.09 -16.75 5.25
C MET A 391 -4.55 -15.82 6.34
N GLY A 392 -3.82 -14.80 5.92
CA GLY A 392 -3.45 -13.68 6.79
C GLY A 392 -4.45 -12.55 6.68
N LEU A 393 -4.78 -11.86 7.76
CA LEU A 393 -5.59 -10.64 7.73
C LEU A 393 -4.68 -9.41 7.71
N GLY A 394 -4.85 -8.59 6.68
CA GLY A 394 -4.20 -7.28 6.54
C GLY A 394 -5.25 -6.16 6.52
N GLY A 395 -4.88 -4.99 6.00
CA GLY A 395 -5.78 -3.83 5.98
C GLY A 395 -6.99 -3.94 5.02
N ASN A 396 -6.95 -4.83 4.02
CA ASN A 396 -8.04 -4.99 3.05
C ASN A 396 -8.81 -6.29 3.27
N ARG A 397 -10.14 -6.17 3.39
CA ARG A 397 -11.09 -7.22 3.74
C ARG A 397 -11.67 -7.92 2.51
N LEU A 398 -11.80 -7.22 1.38
CA LEU A 398 -12.47 -7.75 0.20
C LEU A 398 -11.74 -8.95 -0.41
N PRO A 399 -10.39 -8.97 -0.51
CA PRO A 399 -9.69 -10.15 -0.98
C PRO A 399 -9.89 -11.39 -0.10
N VAL A 400 -10.21 -11.24 1.19
CA VAL A 400 -10.55 -12.40 2.05
C VAL A 400 -11.81 -13.10 1.53
N LEU A 401 -12.82 -12.33 1.12
CA LEU A 401 -14.06 -12.87 0.55
C LEU A 401 -13.81 -13.52 -0.81
N ALA A 402 -12.99 -12.89 -1.66
CA ALA A 402 -12.60 -13.44 -2.96
C ALA A 402 -11.85 -14.78 -2.83
N VAL A 403 -10.91 -14.88 -1.89
CA VAL A 403 -10.14 -16.11 -1.65
C VAL A 403 -11.03 -17.22 -1.12
N ALA A 404 -11.87 -16.92 -0.13
CA ALA A 404 -12.79 -17.92 0.39
C ALA A 404 -13.85 -18.35 -0.66
N ARG A 405 -14.28 -17.43 -1.55
CA ARG A 405 -15.12 -17.76 -2.72
C ARG A 405 -14.41 -18.65 -3.72
N ALA A 406 -13.12 -18.39 -3.97
CA ALA A 406 -12.32 -19.16 -4.91
C ALA A 406 -12.06 -20.59 -4.42
N CYS A 407 -11.74 -20.75 -3.13
CA CYS A 407 -11.30 -22.02 -2.57
C CYS A 407 -12.44 -22.88 -2.00
N LEU A 408 -13.62 -22.29 -1.72
CA LEU A 408 -14.77 -22.96 -1.07
C LEU A 408 -14.35 -23.92 0.05
N PRO A 409 -13.61 -23.43 1.06
CA PRO A 409 -12.95 -24.30 2.02
C PRO A 409 -13.94 -25.02 2.93
N ARG A 410 -13.61 -26.25 3.32
CA ARG A 410 -14.30 -26.92 4.44
C ARG A 410 -14.15 -26.09 5.71
N ARG A 411 -12.94 -25.57 5.94
CA ARG A 411 -12.62 -24.66 7.05
C ARG A 411 -11.61 -23.61 6.61
N ALA A 412 -11.88 -22.36 6.92
CA ALA A 412 -10.98 -21.23 6.79
C ALA A 412 -10.40 -20.85 8.16
N VAL A 413 -9.08 -20.71 8.22
CA VAL A 413 -8.33 -20.27 9.39
C VAL A 413 -7.63 -18.96 9.08
N MET A 414 -7.89 -17.95 9.89
CA MET A 414 -7.37 -16.60 9.70
C MET A 414 -6.37 -16.22 10.80
N LEU A 415 -5.15 -15.87 10.39
CA LEU A 415 -4.15 -15.28 11.26
C LEU A 415 -4.30 -13.76 11.22
N PHE A 416 -4.43 -13.11 12.38
CA PHE A 416 -4.73 -11.68 12.46
C PHE A 416 -3.68 -10.89 13.22
N THR A 417 -3.66 -9.57 13.00
CA THR A 417 -2.80 -8.63 13.71
C THR A 417 -3.61 -7.87 14.78
N ARG A 418 -2.93 -7.20 15.72
CA ARG A 418 -3.62 -6.34 16.71
C ARG A 418 -4.50 -5.27 16.06
N GLN A 419 -4.07 -4.74 14.91
CA GLN A 419 -4.85 -3.75 14.16
C GLN A 419 -6.18 -4.31 13.66
N SER A 420 -6.23 -5.60 13.35
CA SER A 420 -7.42 -6.28 12.81
C SER A 420 -8.36 -6.82 13.89
N GLU A 421 -8.01 -6.79 15.18
CA GLU A 421 -8.80 -7.38 16.27
C GLU A 421 -10.22 -6.82 16.35
N LYS A 422 -10.37 -5.50 16.17
CA LYS A 422 -11.67 -4.81 16.21
C LYS A 422 -12.62 -5.22 15.08
N GLU A 423 -12.12 -5.95 14.08
CA GLU A 423 -12.82 -6.25 12.84
C GLU A 423 -13.16 -7.73 12.68
N LEU A 424 -12.65 -8.59 13.57
CA LEU A 424 -12.79 -10.04 13.45
C LEU A 424 -14.25 -10.49 13.40
N ALA A 425 -15.12 -9.89 14.22
CA ALA A 425 -16.55 -10.22 14.23
C ALA A 425 -17.25 -9.88 12.89
N ALA A 426 -16.89 -8.75 12.28
CA ALA A 426 -17.44 -8.35 10.99
C ALA A 426 -16.94 -9.27 9.85
N LEU A 427 -15.65 -9.61 9.86
CA LEU A 427 -15.05 -10.54 8.90
C LEU A 427 -15.60 -11.95 9.03
N ASP A 428 -15.75 -12.45 10.26
CA ASP A 428 -16.35 -13.74 10.57
C ASP A 428 -17.75 -13.87 9.97
N SER A 429 -18.61 -12.89 10.26
CA SER A 429 -19.96 -12.83 9.68
C SER A 429 -19.92 -12.76 8.15
N GLY A 430 -19.05 -11.92 7.58
CA GLY A 430 -18.95 -11.72 6.13
C GLY A 430 -18.52 -13.00 5.39
N VAL A 431 -17.52 -13.71 5.91
CA VAL A 431 -17.01 -14.95 5.30
C VAL A 431 -18.07 -16.05 5.37
N ARG A 432 -18.75 -16.23 6.50
CA ARG A 432 -19.83 -17.23 6.64
C ARG A 432 -20.97 -16.99 5.64
N ARG A 433 -21.38 -15.74 5.49
CA ARG A 433 -22.42 -15.34 4.52
C ARG A 433 -21.97 -15.56 3.09
N MET A 434 -20.74 -15.22 2.77
CA MET A 434 -20.18 -15.45 1.44
C MET A 434 -20.13 -16.95 1.13
N LEU A 435 -19.72 -17.81 2.07
CA LEU A 435 -19.72 -19.27 1.87
C LEU A 435 -21.14 -19.80 1.61
N LEU A 436 -22.14 -19.35 2.36
CA LEU A 436 -23.54 -19.73 2.11
C LEU A 436 -24.03 -19.23 0.75
N ALA A 437 -23.75 -17.97 0.39
CA ALA A 437 -24.10 -17.42 -0.92
C ALA A 437 -23.41 -18.17 -2.08
N ALA A 438 -22.22 -18.70 -1.80
CA ALA A 438 -21.42 -19.43 -2.76
C ALA A 438 -21.93 -20.85 -3.02
N GLU A 439 -22.42 -21.52 -1.97
CA GLU A 439 -22.89 -22.91 -1.98
C GLU A 439 -24.40 -23.02 -2.29
N GLU A 440 -25.19 -22.07 -1.78
CA GLU A 440 -26.66 -22.10 -1.82
C GLU A 440 -27.23 -20.70 -2.19
N PRO A 441 -26.99 -20.22 -3.42
CA PRO A 441 -27.29 -18.84 -3.83
C PRO A 441 -28.79 -18.50 -3.73
N GLU A 442 -29.68 -19.40 -4.14
CA GLU A 442 -31.13 -19.20 -4.08
C GLU A 442 -31.67 -19.15 -2.65
N GLU A 443 -31.06 -19.92 -1.72
CA GLU A 443 -31.42 -19.84 -0.32
C GLU A 443 -30.94 -18.51 0.27
N PHE A 444 -29.69 -18.13 0.00
CA PHE A 444 -29.12 -16.88 0.49
C PHE A 444 -29.95 -15.66 0.08
N GLN A 445 -30.41 -15.59 -1.18
CA GLN A 445 -31.24 -14.50 -1.69
C GLN A 445 -32.62 -14.41 -1.02
N ARG A 446 -33.22 -15.54 -0.61
CA ARG A 446 -34.55 -15.56 0.04
C ARG A 446 -34.51 -15.20 1.53
N LEU A 447 -33.35 -15.29 2.17
CA LEU A 447 -33.23 -15.16 3.62
C LEU A 447 -33.05 -13.69 4.06
N ASN A 448 -33.98 -13.21 4.88
CA ASN A 448 -33.77 -11.95 5.61
C ASN A 448 -32.70 -12.10 6.70
N ARG A 449 -32.21 -10.98 7.25
CA ARG A 449 -31.09 -10.95 8.21
C ARG A 449 -31.27 -11.88 9.42
N ARG A 450 -32.48 -11.99 9.98
CA ARG A 450 -32.75 -12.85 11.14
C ARG A 450 -32.71 -14.34 10.77
N ARG A 451 -33.36 -14.70 9.66
CA ARG A 451 -33.39 -16.08 9.16
C ARG A 451 -32.02 -16.55 8.69
N LEU A 452 -31.26 -15.67 8.04
CA LEU A 452 -29.88 -15.90 7.62
C LEU A 452 -28.98 -16.27 8.81
N ALA A 453 -29.05 -15.52 9.91
CA ALA A 453 -28.27 -15.82 11.11
C ALA A 453 -28.61 -17.20 11.71
N SER A 454 -29.90 -17.57 11.71
CA SER A 454 -30.34 -18.90 12.16
C SER A 454 -29.85 -20.01 11.23
N ARG A 455 -29.96 -19.81 9.90
CA ARG A 455 -29.50 -20.75 8.88
C ARG A 455 -28.00 -21.02 8.97
N LEU A 456 -27.19 -19.97 9.14
CA LEU A 456 -25.74 -20.11 9.30
C LEU A 456 -25.39 -20.95 10.53
N ARG A 457 -26.07 -20.73 11.66
CA ARG A 457 -25.86 -21.53 12.89
C ARG A 457 -26.22 -23.00 12.67
N ARG A 458 -27.42 -23.29 12.15
CA ARG A 458 -27.87 -24.67 11.90
C ARG A 458 -27.03 -25.41 10.86
N GLY A 459 -26.49 -24.68 9.88
CA GLY A 459 -25.61 -25.22 8.83
C GLY A 459 -24.15 -25.41 9.25
N GLY A 460 -23.79 -25.20 10.52
CA GLY A 460 -22.42 -25.41 11.01
C GLY A 460 -21.39 -24.40 10.49
N TYR A 461 -21.80 -23.29 9.85
CA TYR A 461 -20.90 -22.26 9.36
C TYR A 461 -19.99 -21.63 10.45
N PRO A 462 -20.43 -21.51 11.72
CA PRO A 462 -19.54 -21.06 12.80
C PRO A 462 -18.29 -21.93 13.02
N ASP A 463 -18.34 -23.22 12.64
CA ASP A 463 -17.18 -24.12 12.76
C ASP A 463 -16.28 -24.15 11.54
N ARG A 464 -16.71 -23.49 10.47
CA ARG A 464 -15.96 -23.34 9.22
C ARG A 464 -15.05 -22.11 9.22
N VAL A 465 -15.28 -21.13 10.08
CA VAL A 465 -14.42 -19.93 10.18
C VAL A 465 -13.78 -19.88 11.55
N LYS A 466 -12.45 -19.99 11.60
CA LYS A 466 -11.66 -19.97 12.82
C LYS A 466 -10.56 -18.90 12.72
N PHE A 467 -10.13 -18.41 13.87
CA PHE A 467 -9.04 -17.45 13.98
C PHE A 467 -7.89 -18.06 14.78
N ALA A 468 -6.70 -17.49 14.66
CA ALA A 468 -5.62 -17.73 15.62
C ALA A 468 -6.08 -17.34 17.05
N GLU A 469 -5.46 -17.92 18.07
CA GLU A 469 -5.82 -17.68 19.48
C GLU A 469 -5.46 -16.25 19.93
N ALA A 470 -4.47 -15.65 19.28
CA ALA A 470 -3.98 -14.31 19.58
C ALA A 470 -3.50 -13.63 18.29
N ALA A 471 -3.33 -12.30 18.36
CA ALA A 471 -2.69 -11.55 17.30
C ALA A 471 -1.24 -12.02 17.06
N VAL A 472 -0.86 -12.11 15.79
CA VAL A 472 0.50 -12.41 15.32
C VAL A 472 1.28 -11.11 15.15
N ASP A 473 2.61 -11.18 15.26
CA ASP A 473 3.46 -10.10 14.78
C ASP A 473 3.50 -10.13 13.24
N ALA A 474 2.93 -9.10 12.62
CA ALA A 474 2.77 -9.01 11.17
C ALA A 474 4.10 -8.91 10.41
N ALA A 475 5.22 -8.66 11.09
CA ALA A 475 6.57 -8.62 10.52
C ALA A 475 7.40 -9.86 10.85
N ASP A 476 6.92 -10.76 11.73
CA ASP A 476 7.64 -11.95 12.17
C ASP A 476 7.21 -13.20 11.40
N VAL A 477 8.03 -13.61 10.43
CA VAL A 477 7.78 -14.80 9.62
C VAL A 477 7.76 -16.07 10.46
N ALA A 478 8.57 -16.16 11.51
CA ALA A 478 8.68 -17.36 12.33
C ALA A 478 7.43 -17.52 13.22
N ASP A 479 6.94 -16.44 13.84
CA ASP A 479 5.68 -16.45 14.60
C ASP A 479 4.50 -16.87 13.71
N VAL A 480 4.39 -16.28 12.52
CA VAL A 480 3.32 -16.63 11.58
C VAL A 480 3.42 -18.08 11.14
N ALA A 481 4.60 -18.56 10.75
CA ALA A 481 4.78 -19.94 10.31
C ALA A 481 4.48 -20.94 11.44
N ALA A 482 4.91 -20.66 12.67
CA ALA A 482 4.65 -21.50 13.83
C ALA A 482 3.16 -21.62 14.12
N ARG A 483 2.43 -20.50 14.12
CA ARG A 483 0.98 -20.51 14.34
C ARG A 483 0.24 -21.18 13.20
N ALA A 484 0.63 -20.93 11.95
CA ALA A 484 0.02 -21.58 10.80
C ALA A 484 0.21 -23.11 10.85
N ARG A 485 1.40 -23.61 11.20
CA ARG A 485 1.65 -25.03 11.42
C ARG A 485 0.75 -25.61 12.51
N ALA A 486 0.71 -24.97 13.68
CA ALA A 486 -0.13 -25.42 14.78
C ALA A 486 -1.61 -25.54 14.36
N LYS A 487 -2.10 -24.60 13.53
CA LYS A 487 -3.46 -24.65 12.98
C LYS A 487 -3.67 -25.72 11.92
N ILE A 488 -2.68 -25.99 11.08
CA ILE A 488 -2.72 -27.13 10.15
C ILE A 488 -2.84 -28.42 10.96
N ASP A 489 -1.96 -28.61 11.94
CA ASP A 489 -1.89 -29.82 12.76
C ASP A 489 -3.17 -30.00 13.60
N GLN A 490 -3.79 -28.91 14.06
CA GLN A 490 -5.04 -28.93 14.81
C GLN A 490 -6.27 -29.30 13.95
N TYR A 491 -6.34 -28.82 12.71
CA TYR A 491 -7.59 -28.85 11.93
C TYR A 491 -7.56 -29.75 10.69
N ARG A 492 -6.40 -30.23 10.26
CA ARG A 492 -6.27 -31.12 9.10
C ARG A 492 -6.69 -32.54 9.47
N ALA A 493 -7.68 -33.07 8.77
CA ALA A 493 -7.94 -34.52 8.74
C ALA A 493 -7.08 -35.19 7.65
N PRO A 494 -6.83 -36.52 7.70
CA PRO A 494 -5.90 -37.23 6.81
C PRO A 494 -6.06 -36.89 5.32
N ASP A 495 -7.30 -36.84 4.82
CA ASP A 495 -7.60 -36.58 3.41
C ASP A 495 -7.96 -35.13 3.09
N THR A 496 -7.78 -34.20 4.04
CA THR A 496 -8.08 -32.78 3.82
C THR A 496 -6.88 -32.07 3.19
N PRO A 497 -7.00 -31.54 1.96
CA PRO A 497 -5.94 -30.75 1.36
C PRO A 497 -5.71 -29.46 2.15
N VAL A 498 -4.45 -29.01 2.22
CA VAL A 498 -4.09 -27.72 2.83
C VAL A 498 -3.83 -26.71 1.73
N VAL A 499 -4.48 -25.56 1.82
CA VAL A 499 -4.25 -24.41 0.92
C VAL A 499 -3.87 -23.21 1.79
N ALA A 500 -2.72 -22.61 1.54
CA ALA A 500 -2.39 -21.30 2.07
C ALA A 500 -2.54 -20.27 0.95
N ASP A 501 -3.34 -19.23 1.20
CA ASP A 501 -3.48 -18.14 0.25
C ASP A 501 -2.69 -16.90 0.72
N ILE A 502 -1.96 -16.31 -0.23
CA ILE A 502 -1.09 -15.15 0.02
C ILE A 502 -1.63 -13.85 -0.55
N THR A 503 -2.89 -13.80 -0.97
CA THR A 503 -3.51 -12.56 -1.47
C THR A 503 -3.60 -11.52 -0.35
N THR A 504 -3.96 -11.96 0.85
CA THR A 504 -4.19 -11.11 2.03
C THR A 504 -2.98 -11.09 2.98
N GLY A 505 -3.06 -10.31 4.07
CA GLY A 505 -1.98 -10.15 5.04
C GLY A 505 -0.79 -9.29 4.55
N THR A 506 0.21 -9.10 5.42
CA THR A 506 1.50 -8.50 5.04
C THR A 506 2.35 -9.50 4.24
N LYS A 507 3.43 -9.04 3.61
CA LYS A 507 4.38 -9.94 2.92
C LYS A 507 5.05 -10.94 3.85
N ALA A 508 5.39 -10.53 5.07
CA ALA A 508 5.95 -11.44 6.07
C ALA A 508 4.91 -12.50 6.48
N MET A 509 3.64 -12.13 6.66
CA MET A 509 2.58 -13.11 6.89
C MET A 509 2.43 -14.09 5.73
N SER A 510 2.38 -13.58 4.49
CA SER A 510 2.33 -14.41 3.29
C SER A 510 3.49 -15.41 3.22
N THR A 511 4.69 -14.98 3.61
CA THR A 511 5.89 -15.83 3.64
C THR A 511 5.80 -16.90 4.72
N GLY A 512 5.33 -16.55 5.93
CA GLY A 512 5.14 -17.51 7.01
C GLY A 512 4.09 -18.57 6.67
N LEU A 513 2.99 -18.17 6.03
CA LEU A 513 1.97 -19.07 5.50
C LEU A 513 2.54 -20.00 4.42
N ALA A 514 3.34 -19.47 3.50
CA ALA A 514 3.97 -20.24 2.44
C ALA A 514 4.93 -21.31 3.00
N LEU A 515 5.75 -20.96 3.99
CA LEU A 515 6.66 -21.89 4.67
C LEU A 515 5.87 -23.00 5.39
N ALA A 516 4.85 -22.63 6.17
CA ALA A 516 4.03 -23.60 6.89
C ALA A 516 3.28 -24.58 5.96
N ALA A 517 2.72 -24.06 4.86
CA ALA A 517 2.08 -24.91 3.85
C ALA A 517 3.09 -25.84 3.18
N HIS A 518 4.26 -25.32 2.76
CA HIS A 518 5.29 -26.12 2.11
C HIS A 518 5.78 -27.28 3.01
N GLU A 519 6.05 -27.00 4.29
CA GLU A 519 6.49 -27.99 5.28
C GLU A 519 5.43 -29.06 5.61
N ARG A 520 4.16 -28.80 5.26
CA ARG A 520 3.03 -29.71 5.48
C ARG A 520 2.46 -30.27 4.17
N GLY A 521 3.16 -30.10 3.05
CA GLY A 521 2.71 -30.60 1.74
C GLY A 521 1.42 -29.93 1.23
N GLY A 522 1.16 -28.68 1.64
CA GLY A 522 0.06 -27.86 1.18
C GLY A 522 0.34 -27.12 -0.12
N CYS A 523 -0.72 -26.63 -0.76
CA CYS A 523 -0.65 -25.75 -1.91
C CYS A 523 -0.58 -24.29 -1.50
N LEU A 524 0.09 -23.48 -2.32
CA LEU A 524 0.14 -22.02 -2.18
C LEU A 524 -0.69 -21.38 -3.29
N THR A 525 -1.61 -20.49 -2.95
CA THR A 525 -2.47 -19.80 -3.93
C THR A 525 -2.37 -18.29 -3.85
N TYR A 526 -2.68 -17.66 -4.97
CA TYR A 526 -2.92 -16.24 -5.10
C TYR A 526 -4.18 -16.03 -5.94
N VAL A 527 -5.10 -15.24 -5.42
CA VAL A 527 -6.35 -14.86 -6.07
C VAL A 527 -6.23 -13.41 -6.48
N SER A 528 -6.05 -13.17 -7.78
CA SER A 528 -5.99 -11.80 -8.33
C SER A 528 -7.33 -11.12 -8.07
N PRO A 529 -7.40 -10.07 -7.23
CA PRO A 529 -8.69 -9.47 -6.92
C PRO A 529 -9.23 -8.71 -8.12
N LEU A 530 -8.39 -8.26 -9.06
CA LEU A 530 -8.80 -7.58 -10.31
C LEU A 530 -9.34 -8.56 -11.35
N THR A 531 -8.62 -9.65 -11.61
CA THR A 531 -8.97 -10.58 -12.71
C THR A 531 -9.76 -11.81 -12.25
N ARG A 532 -10.03 -11.96 -10.93
CA ARG A 532 -10.60 -13.16 -10.32
C ARG A 532 -9.82 -14.45 -10.64
N ARG A 533 -8.61 -14.35 -11.19
CA ARG A 533 -7.76 -15.48 -11.55
C ARG A 533 -7.18 -16.10 -10.29
N VAL A 534 -7.28 -17.41 -10.19
CA VAL A 534 -6.65 -18.21 -9.15
C VAL A 534 -5.38 -18.82 -9.74
N SER A 535 -4.25 -18.57 -9.10
CA SER A 535 -2.95 -19.13 -9.49
C SER A 535 -2.40 -19.93 -8.32
N CYS A 536 -1.97 -21.17 -8.60
CA CYS A 536 -1.41 -22.09 -7.62
C CYS A 536 0.06 -22.32 -7.93
N ARG A 537 0.92 -22.37 -6.89
CA ARG A 537 2.36 -22.63 -7.07
C ARG A 537 2.62 -23.94 -7.80
N THR A 538 1.89 -25.00 -7.47
CA THR A 538 2.11 -26.35 -8.00
C THR A 538 1.50 -26.53 -9.39
N HIS A 539 0.34 -25.92 -9.64
CA HIS A 539 -0.49 -26.21 -10.81
C HIS A 539 -0.54 -25.05 -11.83
N GLY A 540 0.13 -23.92 -11.56
CA GLY A 540 0.04 -22.72 -12.39
C GLY A 540 -1.34 -22.04 -12.31
N PRO A 541 -1.82 -21.40 -13.38
CA PRO A 541 -3.18 -20.87 -13.45
C PRO A 541 -4.21 -22.00 -13.36
N VAL A 542 -5.09 -21.97 -12.36
CA VAL A 542 -6.07 -23.06 -12.12
C VAL A 542 -7.51 -22.69 -12.47
N GLY A 543 -7.75 -21.42 -12.81
CA GLY A 543 -9.06 -20.94 -13.29
C GLY A 543 -9.41 -19.55 -12.80
N ARG A 544 -10.71 -19.24 -12.84
CA ARG A 544 -11.29 -18.00 -12.33
C ARG A 544 -12.46 -18.31 -11.40
N HIS A 545 -12.64 -17.48 -10.37
CA HIS A 545 -13.78 -17.61 -9.48
C HIS A 545 -14.93 -16.67 -9.89
N PRO A 546 -16.20 -17.01 -9.57
CA PRO A 546 -17.32 -16.08 -9.68
C PRO A 546 -17.18 -14.92 -8.67
N PRO A 547 -17.87 -13.79 -8.85
CA PRO A 547 -17.85 -12.69 -7.89
C PRO A 547 -18.14 -13.15 -6.45
N ALA A 548 -17.47 -12.53 -5.48
CA ALA A 548 -17.79 -12.73 -4.06
C ALA A 548 -18.99 -11.88 -3.63
N ALA A 549 -19.80 -12.38 -2.69
CA ALA A 549 -20.84 -11.56 -2.06
C ALA A 549 -20.20 -10.58 -1.06
N VAL A 550 -20.56 -9.29 -1.14
CA VAL A 550 -19.94 -8.21 -0.36
C VAL A 550 -20.99 -7.38 0.38
N GLU A 551 -20.74 -7.11 1.66
CA GLU A 551 -21.53 -6.15 2.43
C GLU A 551 -20.93 -4.74 2.32
N TRP A 552 -21.21 -4.06 1.20
CA TRP A 552 -20.61 -2.77 0.85
C TRP A 552 -20.75 -1.70 1.92
N ARG A 553 -21.88 -1.63 2.64
CA ARG A 553 -22.08 -0.70 3.78
C ARG A 553 -20.99 -0.78 4.86
N HIS A 554 -20.34 -1.93 5.04
CA HIS A 554 -19.30 -2.12 6.06
C HIS A 554 -17.90 -1.75 5.54
N LEU A 555 -17.70 -1.82 4.22
CA LEU A 555 -16.45 -1.41 3.55
C LEU A 555 -16.45 0.09 3.25
N LEU A 556 -17.59 0.65 2.87
CA LEU A 556 -17.76 2.05 2.50
C LEU A 556 -18.25 2.90 3.70
N ARG A 557 -17.54 2.84 4.85
CA ARG A 557 -17.85 3.71 6.00
C ARG A 557 -17.68 5.19 5.63
N GLY A 558 -18.60 6.07 6.03
CA GLY A 558 -18.61 7.47 5.57
C GLY A 558 -19.27 7.65 4.20
N TYR A 559 -19.90 6.59 3.67
CA TYR A 559 -20.76 6.63 2.50
C TYR A 559 -22.14 6.08 2.85
N ARG A 560 -23.18 6.69 2.29
CA ARG A 560 -24.55 6.24 2.43
C ARG A 560 -25.12 5.80 1.08
N PHE A 561 -26.07 4.86 1.12
CA PHE A 561 -26.78 4.43 -0.08
C PHE A 561 -27.53 5.62 -0.70
N LEU A 562 -27.45 5.75 -2.02
CA LEU A 562 -28.11 6.78 -2.81
C LEU A 562 -29.18 6.14 -3.71
N ALA A 563 -30.45 6.43 -3.42
CA ALA A 563 -31.58 5.93 -4.19
C ALA A 563 -31.89 6.76 -5.45
N GLY A 564 -31.56 8.07 -5.44
CA GLY A 564 -31.81 9.02 -6.52
C GLY A 564 -30.52 9.47 -7.22
N SER A 565 -30.54 10.70 -7.74
CA SER A 565 -29.35 11.32 -8.36
C SER A 565 -28.44 11.96 -7.31
N LEU A 566 -27.17 12.14 -7.65
CA LEU A 566 -26.23 12.92 -6.85
C LEU A 566 -26.64 14.39 -6.84
N SER A 567 -27.10 14.92 -7.97
CA SER A 567 -27.51 16.33 -8.11
C SER A 567 -28.62 16.73 -7.15
N GLU A 568 -29.52 15.81 -6.79
CA GLU A 568 -30.57 16.05 -5.79
C GLU A 568 -30.05 15.94 -4.34
N ALA A 569 -29.03 15.12 -4.11
CA ALA A 569 -28.54 14.79 -2.77
C ALA A 569 -27.38 15.69 -2.29
N ILE A 570 -26.61 16.24 -3.23
CA ILE A 570 -25.42 17.05 -2.94
C ILE A 570 -25.79 18.34 -2.20
N ASP A 571 -24.91 18.78 -1.30
CA ASP A 571 -25.06 20.09 -0.66
C ASP A 571 -25.03 21.21 -1.71
N PRO A 572 -26.07 22.07 -1.78
CA PRO A 572 -26.18 23.10 -2.81
C PRO A 572 -25.24 24.29 -2.60
N GLY A 573 -24.57 24.39 -1.45
CA GLY A 573 -23.70 25.49 -1.07
C GLY A 573 -22.23 25.20 -1.37
N ILE A 574 -21.56 24.43 -0.51
CA ILE A 574 -20.10 24.24 -0.56
C ILE A 574 -19.73 23.10 -1.50
N ALA A 575 -20.41 21.94 -1.43
CA ALA A 575 -20.04 20.77 -2.22
C ALA A 575 -20.35 20.95 -3.72
N ALA A 576 -21.54 21.43 -4.08
CA ALA A 576 -21.95 21.63 -5.47
C ALA A 576 -21.08 22.62 -6.26
N ARG A 577 -20.44 23.58 -5.57
CA ARG A 577 -19.50 24.54 -6.18
C ARG A 577 -18.14 23.94 -6.52
N GLN A 578 -17.82 22.76 -5.98
CA GLN A 578 -16.50 22.15 -6.11
C GLN A 578 -16.53 20.81 -6.88
N VAL A 579 -17.71 20.24 -7.10
CA VAL A 579 -17.90 18.98 -7.86
C VAL A 579 -18.96 19.14 -8.94
N ASP A 580 -18.72 18.52 -10.09
CA ASP A 580 -19.68 18.43 -11.18
C ASP A 580 -20.63 17.24 -10.98
N ALA A 581 -21.64 17.43 -10.12
CA ALA A 581 -22.66 16.40 -9.88
C ALA A 581 -23.42 15.96 -11.14
N PRO A 582 -23.81 16.87 -12.07
CA PRO A 582 -24.45 16.46 -13.33
C PRO A 582 -23.57 15.54 -14.20
N LEU A 583 -22.26 15.79 -14.27
CA LEU A 583 -21.32 14.93 -14.98
C LEU A 583 -21.22 13.54 -14.34
N ILE A 584 -21.19 13.48 -13.01
CA ILE A 584 -21.19 12.21 -12.26
C ILE A 584 -22.50 11.45 -12.48
N ASP A 585 -23.65 12.13 -12.45
CA ASP A 585 -24.95 11.49 -12.68
C ASP A 585 -25.05 10.90 -14.08
N ALA A 586 -24.62 11.63 -15.11
CA ALA A 586 -24.60 11.13 -16.47
C ALA A 586 -23.63 9.93 -16.65
N ALA A 587 -22.47 9.95 -15.99
CA ALA A 587 -21.58 8.80 -15.95
C ALA A 587 -22.24 7.60 -15.26
N ALA A 588 -22.92 7.82 -14.13
CA ALA A 588 -23.58 6.75 -13.38
C ALA A 588 -24.75 6.13 -14.14
N GLU A 589 -25.56 6.94 -14.82
CA GLU A 589 -26.60 6.50 -15.75
C GLU A 589 -25.99 5.60 -16.84
N GLN A 590 -24.94 6.08 -17.52
CA GLN A 590 -24.30 5.33 -18.59
C GLN A 590 -23.63 4.03 -18.10
N VAL A 591 -23.04 4.02 -16.91
CA VAL A 591 -22.47 2.81 -16.29
C VAL A 591 -23.56 1.78 -16.01
N ARG A 592 -24.73 2.20 -15.49
CA ARG A 592 -25.86 1.28 -15.26
C ARG A 592 -26.36 0.67 -16.56
N GLU A 593 -26.48 1.46 -17.63
CA GLU A 593 -26.83 0.94 -18.96
C GLU A 593 -25.81 -0.09 -19.47
N LEU A 594 -24.51 0.22 -19.36
CA LEU A 594 -23.44 -0.63 -19.87
C LEU A 594 -23.27 -1.93 -19.07
N ALA A 595 -23.57 -1.89 -17.77
CA ALA A 595 -23.55 -3.07 -16.91
C ALA A 595 -24.71 -4.05 -17.17
N GLY A 596 -25.69 -3.65 -18.00
CA GLY A 596 -26.78 -4.51 -18.45
C GLY A 596 -27.66 -5.00 -17.30
N THR A 597 -27.63 -6.31 -17.05
CA THR A 597 -28.45 -6.96 -16.01
C THR A 597 -27.79 -6.97 -14.63
N ALA A 598 -26.55 -6.47 -14.50
CA ALA A 598 -25.87 -6.42 -13.20
C ALA A 598 -26.56 -5.44 -12.24
N GLU A 599 -26.73 -5.86 -10.99
CA GLU A 599 -27.26 -4.99 -9.94
C GLU A 599 -26.19 -3.97 -9.52
N ILE A 600 -26.42 -2.70 -9.86
CA ILE A 600 -25.54 -1.58 -9.50
C ILE A 600 -26.17 -0.78 -8.35
N ALA A 601 -25.47 -0.77 -7.21
CA ALA A 601 -25.81 0.10 -6.09
C ALA A 601 -24.93 1.36 -6.09
N ALA A 602 -25.50 2.50 -5.72
CA ALA A 602 -24.81 3.78 -5.65
C ALA A 602 -24.63 4.23 -4.18
N TRP A 603 -23.45 4.76 -3.88
CA TRP A 603 -23.05 5.19 -2.54
C TRP A 603 -22.43 6.58 -2.61
N VAL A 604 -23.02 7.55 -1.92
CA VAL A 604 -22.56 8.95 -1.91
C VAL A 604 -21.76 9.23 -0.65
N ASP A 605 -20.71 10.05 -0.78
CA ASP A 605 -19.94 10.55 0.36
C ASP A 605 -20.84 11.33 1.32
N GLU A 606 -20.88 10.92 2.59
CA GLU A 606 -21.73 11.53 3.61
C GLU A 606 -21.36 13.00 3.90
N THR A 607 -20.16 13.45 3.53
CA THR A 607 -19.81 14.86 3.67
C THR A 607 -20.20 15.70 2.47
N ALA A 608 -20.56 15.11 1.34
CA ALA A 608 -20.91 15.87 0.14
C ALA A 608 -22.40 16.23 0.09
N VAL A 609 -23.22 15.68 0.98
CA VAL A 609 -24.69 15.76 0.91
C VAL A 609 -25.27 16.86 1.80
N ALA A 610 -26.49 17.29 1.48
CA ALA A 610 -27.22 18.28 2.27
C ALA A 610 -27.32 17.87 3.75
N GLY A 611 -27.01 18.82 4.65
CA GLY A 611 -27.01 18.64 6.10
C GLY A 611 -25.68 18.11 6.68
N ALA A 612 -24.67 17.86 5.85
CA ALA A 612 -23.32 17.57 6.33
C ALA A 612 -22.68 18.79 7.01
N PRO A 613 -21.82 18.62 8.04
CA PRO A 613 -21.07 19.73 8.62
C PRO A 613 -20.25 20.46 7.55
N ALA A 614 -20.14 21.79 7.64
CA ALA A 614 -19.54 22.63 6.59
C ALA A 614 -18.02 22.36 6.40
N LEU A 615 -17.26 22.26 7.48
CA LEU A 615 -15.80 22.10 7.43
C LEU A 615 -15.31 20.88 6.61
N PRO A 616 -15.92 19.68 6.74
CA PRO A 616 -15.62 18.55 5.86
C PRO A 616 -15.88 18.81 4.36
N GLN A 617 -16.82 19.68 4.01
CA GLN A 617 -17.26 19.89 2.62
C GLN A 617 -16.17 20.48 1.73
N TYR A 618 -15.19 21.18 2.30
CA TYR A 618 -14.03 21.70 1.55
C TYR A 618 -13.06 20.60 1.07
N SER A 619 -13.17 19.40 1.63
CA SER A 619 -12.35 18.24 1.22
C SER A 619 -13.02 17.35 0.16
N VAL A 620 -14.29 17.60 -0.19
CA VAL A 620 -15.07 16.77 -1.11
C VAL A 620 -14.37 16.49 -2.46
N PRO A 621 -13.66 17.45 -3.10
CA PRO A 621 -12.89 17.19 -4.31
C PRO A 621 -11.86 16.06 -4.18
N GLN A 622 -11.30 15.85 -2.98
CA GLN A 622 -10.25 14.87 -2.69
C GLN A 622 -10.80 13.46 -2.42
N ARG A 623 -12.11 13.26 -2.58
CA ARG A 623 -12.80 12.01 -2.23
C ARG A 623 -13.61 11.52 -3.42
N PRO A 624 -13.81 10.20 -3.57
CA PRO A 624 -14.85 9.68 -4.43
C PRO A 624 -16.18 10.27 -4.01
N THR A 625 -16.76 11.15 -4.80
CA THR A 625 -18.06 11.75 -4.45
C THR A 625 -19.18 10.71 -4.57
N LEU A 626 -19.09 9.84 -5.59
CA LEU A 626 -19.99 8.72 -5.80
C LEU A 626 -19.19 7.44 -6.02
N ILE A 627 -19.62 6.35 -5.38
CA ILE A 627 -19.10 5.00 -5.61
C ILE A 627 -20.23 4.12 -6.12
N LEU A 628 -20.03 3.51 -7.28
CA LEU A 628 -20.92 2.49 -7.83
C LEU A 628 -20.35 1.11 -7.49
N THR A 629 -21.18 0.22 -6.98
CA THR A 629 -20.76 -1.14 -6.62
C THR A 629 -21.54 -2.16 -7.42
N ALA A 630 -20.84 -3.14 -7.98
CA ALA A 630 -21.43 -4.31 -8.63
C ALA A 630 -20.74 -5.57 -8.12
N ALA A 631 -21.49 -6.48 -7.51
CA ALA A 631 -20.97 -7.69 -6.89
C ALA A 631 -19.75 -7.43 -5.97
N ASP A 632 -18.54 -7.79 -6.39
CA ASP A 632 -17.27 -7.59 -5.67
C ASP A 632 -16.36 -6.51 -6.29
N ARG A 633 -16.95 -5.54 -6.98
CA ARG A 633 -16.27 -4.40 -7.60
C ARG A 633 -16.83 -3.07 -7.13
N ALA A 634 -15.94 -2.08 -7.02
CA ALA A 634 -16.28 -0.69 -6.76
C ALA A 634 -15.69 0.21 -7.86
N LEU A 635 -16.51 1.12 -8.37
CA LEU A 635 -16.14 2.15 -9.33
C LEU A 635 -16.40 3.51 -8.69
N ALA A 636 -15.36 4.21 -8.29
CA ALA A 636 -15.46 5.60 -7.86
C ALA A 636 -15.60 6.52 -9.07
N LEU A 637 -16.51 7.47 -8.98
CA LEU A 637 -16.66 8.58 -9.90
C LEU A 637 -16.23 9.86 -9.14
N SER A 638 -15.25 10.55 -9.70
CA SER A 638 -14.71 11.81 -9.15
C SER A 638 -14.69 12.84 -10.27
N ALA A 639 -15.36 13.97 -10.07
CA ALA A 639 -15.44 15.06 -11.04
C ALA A 639 -15.19 16.42 -10.35
N PRO A 640 -13.99 16.63 -9.78
CA PRO A 640 -13.68 17.90 -9.15
C PRO A 640 -13.73 19.00 -10.21
N ARG A 641 -14.35 20.13 -9.86
CA ARG A 641 -14.36 21.33 -10.69
C ARG A 641 -12.97 21.96 -10.68
N ARG A 642 -12.73 22.86 -11.64
CA ARG A 642 -11.48 23.63 -11.70
C ARG A 642 -11.37 24.64 -10.57
N THR A 643 -12.49 25.08 -10.02
CA THR A 643 -12.52 25.96 -8.86
C THR A 643 -12.69 25.15 -7.57
N ARG A 644 -11.98 25.58 -6.54
CA ARG A 644 -12.23 25.18 -5.15
C ARG A 644 -12.73 26.35 -4.35
N LEU A 645 -13.50 26.04 -3.31
CA LEU A 645 -13.93 27.01 -2.33
C LEU A 645 -12.98 26.97 -1.15
N ARG A 646 -12.47 28.12 -0.73
CA ARG A 646 -11.70 28.27 0.51
C ARG A 646 -12.45 29.13 1.49
N TYR A 647 -12.32 28.81 2.77
CA TYR A 647 -12.96 29.55 3.85
C TYR A 647 -11.93 30.22 4.72
N PHE A 648 -12.09 31.53 4.90
CA PHE A 648 -11.22 32.36 5.71
C PHE A 648 -11.98 32.79 6.96
N THR A 649 -11.58 32.28 8.12
CA THR A 649 -12.22 32.57 9.42
C THR A 649 -12.10 34.05 9.79
N SER A 650 -11.00 34.71 9.41
CA SER A 650 -10.73 36.10 9.75
C SER A 650 -11.73 37.11 9.16
N GLY A 651 -12.52 36.69 8.16
CA GLY A 651 -13.53 37.53 7.52
C GLY A 651 -14.85 36.81 7.22
N ASP A 652 -15.04 35.60 7.74
CA ASP A 652 -16.18 34.72 7.44
C ASP A 652 -16.47 34.65 5.92
N LEU A 653 -15.41 34.53 5.12
CA LEU A 653 -15.45 34.72 3.68
C LEU A 653 -15.16 33.42 2.94
N HIS A 654 -15.95 33.14 1.91
CA HIS A 654 -15.68 32.10 0.94
C HIS A 654 -15.05 32.68 -0.33
N VAL A 655 -13.87 32.17 -0.71
CA VAL A 655 -13.16 32.59 -1.92
C VAL A 655 -13.07 31.41 -2.88
N GLU A 656 -13.49 31.61 -4.13
CA GLU A 656 -13.23 30.64 -5.19
C GLU A 656 -11.83 30.83 -5.77
N GLN A 657 -11.11 29.73 -5.95
CA GLN A 657 -9.76 29.72 -6.50
C GLN A 657 -9.63 28.65 -7.59
N ASP A 658 -9.02 29.01 -8.72
CA ASP A 658 -8.63 28.03 -9.74
C ASP A 658 -7.51 27.12 -9.21
N THR A 659 -7.70 25.81 -9.35
CA THR A 659 -6.78 24.76 -8.91
C THR A 659 -5.70 24.43 -9.94
N GLY A 660 -5.92 24.80 -11.21
CA GLY A 660 -5.08 24.38 -12.32
C GLY A 660 -5.00 22.85 -12.50
N ALA A 661 -4.23 22.39 -13.49
CA ALA A 661 -4.10 20.96 -13.77
C ALA A 661 -3.40 20.18 -12.64
N GLY A 662 -2.47 20.82 -11.94
CA GLY A 662 -1.77 20.27 -10.77
C GLY A 662 -2.72 19.95 -9.63
N GLY A 663 -3.48 20.94 -9.15
CA GLY A 663 -4.42 20.77 -8.05
C GLY A 663 -5.52 19.75 -8.38
N TRP A 664 -6.04 19.78 -9.61
CA TRP A 664 -7.02 18.80 -10.07
C TRP A 664 -6.47 17.37 -10.07
N ALA A 665 -5.26 17.15 -10.58
CA ALA A 665 -4.63 15.82 -10.59
C ALA A 665 -4.39 15.28 -9.16
N HIS A 666 -4.06 16.16 -8.21
CA HIS A 666 -3.93 15.80 -6.79
C HIS A 666 -5.26 15.40 -6.16
N ASP A 667 -6.35 16.13 -6.44
CA ASP A 667 -7.69 15.80 -5.94
C ASP A 667 -8.11 14.39 -6.33
N VAL A 668 -8.01 14.11 -7.62
CA VAL A 668 -8.39 12.82 -8.17
C VAL A 668 -7.48 11.70 -7.65
N PHE A 669 -6.18 11.96 -7.50
CA PHE A 669 -5.27 10.97 -6.93
C PHE A 669 -5.56 10.71 -5.45
N ALA A 670 -5.89 11.73 -4.66
CA ALA A 670 -6.34 11.57 -3.29
C ALA A 670 -7.62 10.72 -3.23
N ALA A 671 -8.58 10.97 -4.14
CA ALA A 671 -9.79 10.16 -4.24
C ALA A 671 -9.50 8.69 -4.59
N ALA A 672 -8.56 8.45 -5.51
CA ALA A 672 -8.11 7.10 -5.87
C ALA A 672 -7.37 6.39 -4.73
N ALA A 673 -6.52 7.13 -3.98
CA ALA A 673 -5.87 6.60 -2.79
C ALA A 673 -6.89 6.19 -1.73
N LEU A 674 -7.92 7.03 -1.49
CA LEU A 674 -9.00 6.73 -0.54
C LEU A 674 -9.76 5.45 -0.92
N LEU A 675 -10.14 5.31 -2.20
CA LEU A 675 -10.80 4.10 -2.68
C LEU A 675 -9.88 2.87 -2.54
N ASN A 676 -8.60 3.02 -2.85
CA ASN A 676 -7.62 1.94 -2.78
C ASN A 676 -7.43 1.42 -1.34
N VAL A 677 -7.45 2.29 -0.33
CA VAL A 677 -7.38 1.85 1.06
C VAL A 677 -8.58 0.95 1.42
N ARG A 678 -9.78 1.26 0.91
CA ARG A 678 -11.02 0.54 1.21
C ARG A 678 -11.20 -0.74 0.40
N CYS A 679 -10.93 -0.67 -0.90
CA CYS A 679 -11.26 -1.72 -1.86
C CYS A 679 -10.02 -2.42 -2.42
N GLY A 680 -8.82 -1.87 -2.22
CA GLY A 680 -7.57 -2.31 -2.85
C GLY A 680 -7.70 -2.38 -4.36
N THR A 681 -7.31 -3.52 -4.93
CA THR A 681 -7.31 -3.73 -6.38
C THR A 681 -8.67 -4.06 -6.98
N ALA A 682 -9.74 -4.08 -6.17
CA ALA A 682 -11.10 -4.24 -6.68
C ALA A 682 -11.85 -2.90 -6.84
N GLY A 683 -11.22 -1.81 -6.39
CA GLY A 683 -11.68 -0.45 -6.63
C GLY A 683 -10.95 0.15 -7.83
N LEU A 684 -11.68 0.88 -8.67
CA LEU A 684 -11.12 1.77 -9.70
C LEU A 684 -11.74 3.15 -9.56
N THR A 685 -10.94 4.19 -9.79
CA THR A 685 -11.44 5.56 -9.86
C THR A 685 -11.46 6.05 -11.31
N LEU A 686 -12.62 6.54 -11.74
CA LEU A 686 -12.78 7.33 -12.96
C LEU A 686 -12.79 8.81 -12.58
N ALA A 687 -11.84 9.53 -13.16
CA ALA A 687 -11.74 10.98 -13.11
C ALA A 687 -12.50 11.55 -14.31
N LEU A 688 -13.64 12.16 -14.06
CA LEU A 688 -14.49 12.71 -15.10
C LEU A 688 -14.12 14.17 -15.32
N HIS A 689 -14.00 14.55 -16.58
CA HIS A 689 -13.56 15.88 -16.98
C HIS A 689 -14.37 16.36 -18.19
N ARG A 690 -14.82 17.62 -18.20
CA ARG A 690 -15.51 18.20 -19.36
C ARG A 690 -14.50 18.64 -20.43
N PRO A 691 -14.68 18.30 -21.71
CA PRO A 691 -13.91 18.91 -22.78
C PRO A 691 -13.95 20.45 -22.71
N GLY A 692 -12.82 21.11 -22.92
CA GLY A 692 -12.71 22.58 -22.86
C GLY A 692 -12.47 23.16 -21.45
N ASP A 693 -12.76 22.42 -20.38
CA ASP A 693 -12.44 22.80 -19.00
C ASP A 693 -10.95 22.56 -18.70
N GLY A 694 -10.04 23.24 -19.39
CA GLY A 694 -8.61 23.26 -19.07
C GLY A 694 -7.79 22.32 -19.93
N GLY A 695 -6.67 21.86 -19.38
CA GLY A 695 -5.73 20.98 -20.07
C GLY A 695 -5.87 19.53 -19.62
N PRO A 696 -6.86 18.74 -20.11
CA PRO A 696 -7.03 17.34 -19.74
C PRO A 696 -5.79 16.51 -20.07
N GLY A 697 -5.08 16.84 -21.16
CA GLY A 697 -3.79 16.24 -21.48
C GLY A 697 -2.75 16.48 -20.39
N ARG A 698 -2.67 17.71 -19.86
CA ARG A 698 -1.77 18.05 -18.76
C ARG A 698 -2.15 17.33 -17.46
N ALA A 699 -3.44 17.26 -17.14
CA ALA A 699 -3.94 16.54 -15.97
C ALA A 699 -3.62 15.02 -16.05
N LEU A 700 -3.82 14.42 -17.23
CA LEU A 700 -3.45 13.03 -17.52
C LEU A 700 -1.95 12.76 -17.32
N GLU A 701 -1.10 13.64 -17.81
CA GLU A 701 0.35 13.53 -17.64
C GLU A 701 0.77 13.59 -16.18
N LEU A 702 0.15 14.48 -15.41
CA LEU A 702 0.38 14.61 -13.98
C LEU A 702 -0.11 13.37 -13.23
N ILE A 703 -1.27 12.83 -13.57
CA ILE A 703 -1.76 11.55 -13.04
C ILE A 703 -0.77 10.42 -13.34
N ASP A 704 -0.26 10.33 -14.57
CA ASP A 704 0.76 9.35 -14.96
C ASP A 704 2.06 9.51 -14.17
N TRP A 705 2.42 10.75 -13.86
CA TRP A 705 3.56 11.06 -13.02
C TRP A 705 3.33 10.71 -11.55
N PHE A 706 2.16 11.02 -10.97
CA PHE A 706 1.79 10.67 -9.60
C PHE A 706 1.67 9.16 -9.39
N SER A 707 1.11 8.47 -10.38
CA SER A 707 0.89 7.01 -10.39
C SER A 707 2.09 6.20 -10.87
N TRP A 708 3.18 6.87 -11.28
CA TRP A 708 4.41 6.25 -11.73
C TRP A 708 4.27 5.34 -12.97
N TRP A 709 3.22 5.54 -13.73
CA TRP A 709 2.86 4.70 -14.87
C TRP A 709 3.76 4.98 -16.08
N ARG A 710 4.11 6.25 -16.32
CA ARG A 710 4.89 6.69 -17.50
C ARG A 710 5.95 7.77 -17.23
N ALA A 711 6.27 8.02 -15.95
CA ALA A 711 6.94 9.23 -15.47
C ALA A 711 8.39 9.52 -15.95
N ASP A 712 8.93 8.82 -16.96
CA ASP A 712 10.12 9.31 -17.65
C ASP A 712 9.80 9.46 -19.15
N ALA A 713 9.32 10.65 -19.53
CA ALA A 713 9.37 11.17 -20.89
C ALA A 713 10.56 12.14 -20.97
N GLY A 714 11.77 11.60 -20.99
CA GLY A 714 12.97 12.30 -21.45
C GLY A 714 13.11 12.30 -22.98
N ALA A 715 12.13 11.78 -23.70
CA ALA A 715 11.97 12.00 -25.13
C ALA A 715 10.52 12.46 -25.35
N PRO A 716 10.29 13.59 -26.06
CA PRO A 716 8.96 13.88 -26.54
C PRO A 716 8.55 12.71 -27.42
N ALA A 717 7.48 12.01 -27.03
CA ALA A 717 6.76 11.20 -28.00
C ALA A 717 6.35 12.17 -29.12
N ALA A 718 6.60 11.81 -30.37
CA ALA A 718 6.14 12.60 -31.51
C ALA A 718 4.67 12.97 -31.27
N ALA A 719 4.31 14.24 -31.50
CA ALA A 719 3.02 14.82 -31.16
C ALA A 719 1.81 14.02 -31.72
N ASP A 720 2.04 13.15 -32.69
CA ASP A 720 1.03 12.32 -33.37
C ASP A 720 0.95 10.87 -32.88
N SER A 721 1.75 10.46 -31.90
CA SER A 721 1.62 9.11 -31.34
C SER A 721 0.48 9.07 -30.32
N ALA A 722 -0.70 8.61 -30.76
CA ALA A 722 -1.80 8.28 -29.87
C ALA A 722 -1.27 7.41 -28.72
N PRO A 723 -1.59 7.73 -27.45
CA PRO A 723 -1.14 6.93 -26.33
C PRO A 723 -1.55 5.47 -26.59
N PRO A 724 -0.63 4.49 -26.45
CA PRO A 724 -0.97 3.11 -26.77
C PRO A 724 -2.17 2.69 -25.92
N ALA A 725 -3.10 1.96 -26.55
CA ALA A 725 -4.31 1.46 -25.93
C ALA A 725 -3.97 0.81 -24.58
N GLU A 726 -4.70 1.20 -23.55
CA GLU A 726 -4.52 0.74 -22.19
C GLU A 726 -4.72 -0.78 -22.12
N LYS A 727 -3.61 -1.54 -22.07
CA LYS A 727 -3.68 -2.99 -21.87
C LYS A 727 -3.86 -3.27 -20.38
N ILE A 728 -5.03 -3.81 -20.04
CA ILE A 728 -5.34 -4.26 -18.68
C ILE A 728 -4.70 -5.62 -18.47
N THR A 729 -3.46 -5.60 -17.97
CA THR A 729 -2.66 -6.80 -17.76
C THR A 729 -2.97 -7.50 -16.44
N GLY A 730 -3.79 -6.89 -15.57
CA GLY A 730 -4.04 -7.38 -14.21
C GLY A 730 -2.99 -6.92 -13.18
N HIS A 731 -1.98 -6.15 -13.62
CA HIS A 731 -0.89 -5.58 -12.81
C HIS A 731 -1.05 -4.08 -12.53
N GLU A 732 -2.21 -3.54 -12.86
CA GLU A 732 -2.46 -2.10 -12.83
C GLU A 732 -2.36 -1.56 -11.40
N ASP A 733 -1.65 -0.45 -11.25
CA ASP A 733 -1.71 0.32 -10.02
C ASP A 733 -3.11 0.92 -9.93
N THR A 734 -4.02 0.30 -9.19
CA THR A 734 -5.38 0.82 -9.02
C THR A 734 -5.43 2.14 -8.24
N ARG A 735 -4.27 2.65 -7.78
CA ARG A 735 -4.11 4.04 -7.32
C ARG A 735 -4.01 5.03 -8.48
N ARG A 736 -3.81 4.58 -9.72
CA ARG A 736 -3.89 5.42 -10.92
C ARG A 736 -5.36 5.65 -11.27
N PRO A 737 -5.91 6.86 -11.09
CA PRO A 737 -7.21 7.18 -11.63
C PRO A 737 -7.19 7.12 -13.16
N ARG A 738 -8.29 6.68 -13.79
CA ARG A 738 -8.48 6.71 -15.24
C ARG A 738 -9.26 7.95 -15.61
N VAL A 739 -8.81 8.69 -16.62
CA VAL A 739 -9.48 9.94 -17.01
C VAL A 739 -10.44 9.68 -18.16
N VAL A 740 -11.68 10.13 -18.01
CA VAL A 740 -12.69 10.18 -19.06
C VAL A 740 -12.96 11.64 -19.37
N SER A 741 -12.50 12.08 -20.54
CA SER A 741 -12.63 13.46 -21.02
C SER A 741 -13.45 13.49 -22.31
N ALA A 742 -14.76 13.38 -22.18
CA ALA A 742 -15.71 13.48 -23.29
C ALA A 742 -17.03 14.06 -22.76
N GLU A 743 -17.79 14.71 -23.63
CA GLU A 743 -19.09 15.28 -23.23
C GLU A 743 -20.07 14.16 -22.85
N PRO A 744 -20.83 14.30 -21.76
CA PRO A 744 -21.83 13.32 -21.38
C PRO A 744 -22.80 12.96 -22.50
N ARG A 745 -23.24 11.70 -22.52
CA ARG A 745 -24.21 11.15 -23.50
C ARG A 745 -23.75 11.15 -24.96
N THR A 746 -22.47 11.41 -25.22
CA THR A 746 -21.86 11.22 -26.54
C THR A 746 -21.42 9.76 -26.76
N PRO A 747 -21.33 9.27 -28.02
CA PRO A 747 -20.76 7.96 -28.33
C PRO A 747 -19.33 7.79 -27.80
N GLU A 748 -18.52 8.85 -27.83
CA GLU A 748 -17.14 8.87 -27.34
C GLU A 748 -17.08 8.64 -25.83
N PHE A 749 -17.95 9.32 -25.08
CA PHE A 749 -18.08 9.14 -23.63
C PHE A 749 -18.50 7.72 -23.28
N ARG A 750 -19.50 7.18 -23.99
CA ARG A 750 -19.96 5.80 -23.82
C ARG A 750 -18.84 4.80 -24.13
N ALA A 751 -18.10 4.99 -25.22
CA ALA A 751 -16.99 4.12 -25.61
C ALA A 751 -15.84 4.15 -24.58
N ALA A 752 -15.50 5.34 -24.07
CA ALA A 752 -14.48 5.51 -23.02
C ALA A 752 -14.87 4.80 -21.73
N LEU A 753 -16.12 4.98 -21.27
CA LEU A 753 -16.63 4.26 -20.09
C LEU A 753 -16.64 2.75 -20.31
N HIS A 754 -17.12 2.27 -21.46
CA HIS A 754 -17.17 0.84 -21.77
C HIS A 754 -15.78 0.18 -21.76
N ALA A 755 -14.74 0.86 -22.27
CA ALA A 755 -13.38 0.36 -22.22
C ALA A 755 -12.90 0.12 -20.78
N HIS A 756 -13.18 1.06 -19.86
CA HIS A 756 -12.81 0.93 -18.45
C HIS A 756 -13.70 -0.05 -17.67
N LEU A 757 -14.98 -0.20 -18.01
CA LEU A 757 -15.85 -1.21 -17.38
C LEU A 757 -15.43 -2.62 -17.81
N SER A 758 -15.14 -2.82 -19.09
CA SER A 758 -14.62 -4.07 -19.65
C SER A 758 -13.33 -4.49 -18.94
N ALA A 759 -12.47 -3.52 -18.61
CA ALA A 759 -11.25 -3.73 -17.82
C ALA A 759 -11.52 -4.37 -16.45
N LEU A 760 -12.52 -3.84 -15.75
CA LEU A 760 -12.92 -4.29 -14.41
C LEU A 760 -13.76 -5.57 -14.45
N ARG A 761 -14.21 -5.95 -15.64
CA ARG A 761 -15.16 -7.04 -15.87
C ARG A 761 -16.42 -6.83 -15.03
N LEU A 762 -16.88 -5.58 -15.06
CA LEU A 762 -18.17 -5.13 -14.58
C LEU A 762 -19.26 -5.53 -15.56
#